data_AF-D6WG61-F1
#
_entry.id   AF-D6WG61-F1
#
_cell.length_a   1.000
_cell.length_b   1.000
_cell.length_c   1.000
_cell.angle_alpha   90.00
_cell.angle_beta   90.00
_cell.angle_gamma   90.00
#
_symmetry.space_group_name_H-M   'P 1'
#
loop_
_entity.id
_entity.type
_entity.pdbx_description
1 polymer ?
#
loop_
_entity_poly.entity_id
_entity_poly.type
_entity_poly.pdbx_seq_one_letter_code
_entity_poly.pdbx_strand_id
1 'polypeptide(L)'
;MDNSEVLSDCSESSKASECGSSNLSTLSGLSEYQGEFLRLKELIDPGSSPNVKASVRRNHITTWYENQIKTLTVQLQNSLKENENYKNQLYNLEKKKAILYNDKVETLLKQNNQLEKKLLEANAQIQRLLNVCETKSNTDLQNKMLKLEKNNQELSNQNYSLSNELRQCTYQKSEIESDYCNLKSETSDLKLDLVAKLHCIEELKKKISDQHVELQNLTQNNVKLVHELDLLTTELEYVRKSENWYKHELHQLQAEKSDLSAQLLQNKKTAASQGQKIQEMGLELSNLKCVCDELRLISLKEKERILKQFENSTDTPIKLENFNKINPPVDIDGISTYYETVISDLTSDVAKIKSDFEHQQKNFANLSRENSEVLAKCLLLQNSLNEKENTIEQLESSKKELKCKLSQAMDKQVEESRKLADLHKNCAKLETELQLKNEEKDVVEKSVKAIKAQFNSFRCGYQRLKDELSRKNLEIVRLQRALSELEENTARDAEHVAKLNERLAFVERANKEAEFAKENYLNEINSLNKAIEGLQTKPEENNNTSRAVDVMEYICKSCNIGEDGSNRRSVSSGNHSDYIKLLLNRIVAQFQCNATEIATKDRNIAELRRKIAKLKKFLMNRVEKIEERCRSFSKRSDENMKMLKALCENSKGCDQSEKYKHLQALLQVKIQEEKDKQRRYERNYRTLLRKVREHMKGRNVAEKHNGYLQELHNNLSDECNTLKLQLEMKDCEINKLQDCVDNYLAINEKLKQKLEKELTNPCTKCEELEKSNLADALKRCKCEAKDEVILNLQHENERLLLEMTSLTAKVETLVESNNALGAKLANLEKLLSEEKATHEITRNGLIQLENTCSKFNNEKEQLGKRLENLSGKNVYLTKELQHINSCLQQRTEEVNELNLQRKHLENTCLEKEVNLQKLITGLKNQLLVFKNEIDSLKNEKYFLQRLCNDLKVALKIHVDHNKALKEYVNSSFKGKEKFDSMPLLSNFPSPTRYDDGYINKLLEENKTPVQETPLSDIQDCLNTLRNEICVLQNQISERNYL
;
A
#
# COMPACT_ATOMS: atom_id res chain seq x y z
N MET A 1 -52.51 -21.81 -11.46
CA MET A 1 -53.06 -20.44 -11.38
C MET A 1 -53.51 -20.09 -12.78
N ASP A 2 -54.75 -20.34 -13.21
CA ASP A 2 -56.06 -20.34 -12.52
C ASP A 2 -56.54 -18.94 -12.12
N ASN A 3 -57.65 -18.55 -12.77
CA ASN A 3 -58.94 -18.13 -12.23
C ASN A 3 -58.99 -17.43 -10.84
N SER A 4 -59.85 -16.43 -10.60
CA SER A 4 -60.69 -15.55 -11.44
C SER A 4 -61.47 -14.60 -10.51
N GLU A 5 -62.20 -13.59 -11.05
CA GLU A 5 -63.34 -12.93 -10.38
C GLU A 5 -63.00 -12.04 -9.13
N VAL A 6 -63.82 -11.08 -8.63
CA VAL A 6 -65.18 -10.60 -9.02
C VAL A 6 -65.43 -9.12 -8.61
N LEU A 7 -66.27 -8.43 -9.40
CA LEU A 7 -67.16 -7.24 -9.17
C LEU A 7 -66.94 -6.20 -8.03
N SER A 8 -67.24 -4.93 -8.35
CA SER A 8 -68.36 -4.11 -7.78
C SER A 8 -68.32 -2.71 -8.42
N ASP A 9 -69.20 -2.32 -9.34
CA ASP A 9 -70.61 -1.90 -9.19
C ASP A 9 -70.85 -0.55 -8.48
N CYS A 10 -71.61 0.33 -9.15
CA CYS A 10 -72.30 1.51 -8.58
C CYS A 10 -73.50 1.94 -9.46
N SER A 11 -74.72 1.58 -9.02
CA SER A 11 -76.03 2.28 -9.16
C SER A 11 -76.17 3.43 -10.20
N GLU A 12 -77.02 3.32 -11.23
CA GLU A 12 -78.51 3.39 -11.26
C GLU A 12 -79.12 4.81 -11.29
N SER A 13 -80.01 5.08 -12.27
CA SER A 13 -81.34 5.70 -12.06
C SER A 13 -82.20 5.80 -13.33
N SER A 14 -83.22 4.94 -13.38
CA SER A 14 -84.52 5.01 -14.08
C SER A 14 -84.96 6.26 -14.88
N LYS A 15 -85.59 6.02 -16.04
CA LYS A 15 -87.01 6.40 -16.33
C LYS A 15 -87.57 5.69 -17.58
N ALA A 16 -88.90 5.59 -17.71
CA ALA A 16 -89.60 4.82 -18.74
C ALA A 16 -90.84 5.55 -19.31
N SER A 17 -91.24 5.18 -20.54
CA SER A 17 -92.53 5.42 -21.25
C SER A 17 -92.40 4.71 -22.61
N GLU A 18 -93.10 3.61 -22.93
CA GLU A 18 -94.47 3.54 -23.52
C GLU A 18 -94.63 4.37 -24.82
N CYS A 19 -95.13 3.85 -25.95
CA CYS A 19 -95.61 2.49 -26.35
C CYS A 19 -95.54 2.33 -27.91
N GLY A 20 -95.97 1.27 -28.63
CA GLY A 20 -96.79 0.08 -28.30
C GLY A 20 -97.00 -0.91 -29.50
N SER A 21 -98.25 -1.28 -29.80
CA SER A 21 -98.72 -2.33 -30.76
C SER A 21 -98.61 -1.98 -32.27
N SER A 22 -98.47 -2.85 -33.29
CA SER A 22 -98.61 -4.32 -33.55
C SER A 22 -99.88 -4.80 -34.30
N ASN A 23 -99.73 -5.80 -35.21
CA ASN A 23 -100.77 -6.63 -35.90
C ASN A 23 -101.52 -5.98 -37.10
N LEU A 24 -102.27 -6.71 -37.97
CA LEU A 24 -101.99 -7.88 -38.85
C LEU A 24 -103.25 -8.19 -39.72
N SER A 25 -103.08 -8.54 -41.01
CA SER A 25 -104.00 -9.35 -41.87
C SER A 25 -105.29 -8.79 -42.57
N THR A 26 -105.58 -9.41 -43.74
CA THR A 26 -106.89 -9.70 -44.43
C THR A 26 -107.66 -8.70 -45.36
N LEU A 27 -107.50 -8.92 -46.68
CA LEU A 27 -108.52 -9.30 -47.72
C LEU A 27 -109.58 -8.33 -48.33
N SER A 28 -109.94 -8.65 -49.60
CA SER A 28 -111.01 -8.14 -50.50
C SER A 28 -110.73 -6.85 -51.29
N GLY A 29 -111.22 -6.67 -52.54
CA GLY A 29 -111.99 -7.59 -53.41
C GLY A 29 -112.15 -7.09 -54.86
N LEU A 30 -112.71 -7.93 -55.75
CA LEU A 30 -113.08 -7.62 -57.14
C LEU A 30 -114.60 -7.55 -57.27
N SER A 31 -115.15 -6.53 -57.94
CA SER A 31 -116.52 -6.56 -58.49
C SER A 31 -116.74 -5.52 -59.59
N GLU A 32 -117.44 -5.96 -60.65
CA GLU A 32 -118.27 -5.21 -61.62
C GLU A 32 -117.96 -5.41 -63.11
N TYR A 33 -118.11 -6.66 -63.57
CA TYR A 33 -118.58 -6.98 -64.92
C TYR A 33 -119.92 -7.72 -64.83
N GLN A 34 -121.01 -6.98 -64.59
CA GLN A 34 -122.39 -7.52 -64.52
C GLN A 34 -123.37 -6.80 -65.48
N GLY A 35 -122.97 -5.66 -66.07
CA GLY A 35 -123.90 -4.71 -66.72
C GLY A 35 -124.22 -4.94 -68.21
N GLU A 36 -123.28 -5.44 -69.03
CA GLU A 36 -123.45 -5.42 -70.49
C GLU A 36 -124.34 -6.55 -71.06
N PHE A 37 -124.66 -7.57 -70.27
CA PHE A 37 -125.23 -8.83 -70.79
C PHE A 37 -126.74 -8.81 -71.09
N LEU A 38 -127.42 -7.66 -71.00
CA LEU A 38 -128.89 -7.59 -70.96
C LEU A 38 -129.57 -6.74 -72.06
N ARG A 39 -128.84 -6.14 -73.02
CA ARG A 39 -129.46 -5.32 -74.10
C ARG A 39 -128.92 -5.49 -75.52
N LEU A 40 -128.09 -6.49 -75.80
CA LEU A 40 -127.61 -6.82 -77.16
C LEU A 40 -128.21 -8.11 -77.75
N LYS A 41 -129.40 -8.51 -77.30
CA LYS A 41 -130.10 -9.70 -77.81
C LYS A 41 -131.63 -9.62 -77.66
N GLU A 42 -132.27 -8.82 -78.52
CA GLU A 42 -133.62 -9.04 -79.11
C GLU A 42 -134.09 -7.84 -79.97
N LEU A 43 -133.26 -7.50 -80.95
CA LEU A 43 -133.69 -6.97 -82.25
C LEU A 43 -132.89 -7.78 -83.28
N ILE A 44 -133.52 -8.17 -84.41
CA ILE A 44 -133.09 -9.28 -85.29
C ILE A 44 -133.41 -10.63 -84.58
N ASP A 45 -134.13 -11.60 -85.15
CA ASP A 45 -134.46 -11.87 -86.56
C ASP A 45 -135.95 -12.31 -86.76
N PRO A 46 -136.47 -12.78 -87.94
CA PRO A 46 -137.67 -12.15 -88.49
C PRO A 46 -138.75 -13.16 -88.94
N GLY A 47 -139.66 -12.71 -89.79
CA GLY A 47 -140.32 -13.59 -90.77
C GLY A 47 -141.77 -14.00 -90.44
N SER A 48 -142.70 -13.36 -91.15
CA SER A 48 -143.86 -13.98 -91.81
C SER A 48 -144.57 -15.18 -91.15
N SER A 49 -145.86 -14.96 -90.84
CA SER A 49 -146.96 -15.93 -90.96
C SER A 49 -146.85 -16.82 -92.23
N PRO A 50 -147.50 -18.01 -92.34
CA PRO A 50 -148.80 -18.35 -91.72
C PRO A 50 -149.04 -19.84 -91.35
N ASN A 51 -150.24 -20.18 -90.85
CA ASN A 51 -151.17 -21.14 -91.48
C ASN A 51 -152.48 -21.31 -90.67
N VAL A 52 -153.69 -21.47 -91.24
CA VAL A 52 -154.17 -21.84 -92.61
C VAL A 52 -153.94 -23.32 -92.98
N LYS A 53 -154.57 -23.82 -94.08
CA LYS A 53 -154.62 -25.22 -94.56
C LYS A 53 -154.91 -25.20 -96.09
N ALA A 54 -154.26 -25.89 -97.04
CA ALA A 54 -152.96 -26.59 -97.07
C ALA A 54 -151.92 -25.80 -97.93
N SER A 55 -151.36 -26.13 -99.12
CA SER A 55 -151.32 -27.26 -100.09
C SER A 55 -150.14 -26.97 -101.11
N VAL A 56 -149.71 -27.67 -102.18
CA VAL A 56 -149.62 -29.06 -102.75
C VAL A 56 -148.93 -28.91 -104.15
N ARG A 57 -147.96 -29.68 -104.70
CA ARG A 57 -147.04 -30.75 -104.21
C ARG A 57 -145.60 -30.73 -104.85
N ARG A 58 -145.32 -31.36 -106.02
CA ARG A 58 -143.95 -31.67 -106.59
C ARG A 58 -144.05 -32.33 -108.02
N ASN A 59 -143.07 -32.75 -108.87
CA ASN A 59 -141.58 -32.95 -108.89
C ASN A 59 -141.00 -33.26 -110.35
N HIS A 60 -139.65 -33.41 -110.52
CA HIS A 60 -138.86 -34.25 -111.52
C HIS A 60 -138.05 -33.67 -112.74
N ILE A 61 -136.75 -34.08 -112.80
CA ILE A 61 -135.84 -34.47 -113.93
C ILE A 61 -135.33 -33.41 -114.98
N THR A 62 -134.19 -33.72 -115.65
CA THR A 62 -133.09 -32.83 -116.13
C THR A 62 -132.96 -32.62 -117.65
N THR A 63 -132.43 -31.45 -118.11
CA THR A 63 -131.34 -31.26 -119.14
C THR A 63 -131.14 -29.78 -119.58
N TRP A 64 -132.20 -28.98 -119.77
CA TRP A 64 -132.22 -27.76 -120.62
C TRP A 64 -131.29 -26.57 -120.26
N TYR A 65 -130.86 -26.40 -119.01
CA TYR A 65 -130.52 -25.07 -118.45
C TYR A 65 -129.09 -24.54 -118.70
N GLU A 66 -128.35 -25.07 -119.68
CA GLU A 66 -127.03 -24.53 -120.05
C GLU A 66 -127.08 -23.15 -120.74
N ASN A 67 -128.08 -22.87 -121.59
CA ASN A 67 -128.04 -21.67 -122.45
C ASN A 67 -128.41 -20.36 -121.74
N GLN A 68 -129.06 -20.41 -120.57
CA GLN A 68 -129.41 -19.21 -119.80
C GLN A 68 -128.17 -18.52 -119.17
N ILE A 69 -127.00 -19.19 -119.25
CA ILE A 69 -125.71 -18.77 -118.70
C ILE A 69 -125.11 -17.53 -119.41
N LYS A 70 -125.57 -17.13 -120.61
CA LYS A 70 -124.87 -16.19 -121.51
C LYS A 70 -125.27 -14.69 -121.50
N THR A 71 -126.49 -14.32 -121.14
CA THR A 71 -126.94 -12.91 -121.25
C THR A 71 -126.92 -12.16 -119.92
N LEU A 72 -127.10 -12.87 -118.80
CA LEU A 72 -126.83 -12.34 -117.47
C LEU A 72 -125.33 -12.04 -117.29
N THR A 73 -124.47 -12.70 -118.08
CA THR A 73 -123.05 -12.36 -118.30
C THR A 73 -122.83 -11.05 -119.06
N VAL A 74 -123.88 -10.37 -119.54
CA VAL A 74 -123.85 -9.04 -120.20
C VAL A 74 -124.43 -7.93 -119.28
N GLN A 75 -124.66 -8.26 -118.01
CA GLN A 75 -124.79 -7.30 -116.91
C GLN A 75 -123.89 -7.74 -115.72
N LEU A 76 -122.59 -8.08 -115.86
CA LEU A 76 -121.50 -7.42 -116.63
C LEU A 76 -121.49 -5.90 -116.57
N GLN A 77 -120.38 -5.31 -116.97
CA GLN A 77 -119.19 -5.31 -116.14
C GLN A 77 -119.16 -3.94 -115.44
N ASN A 78 -120.33 -3.31 -115.36
CA ASN A 78 -120.61 -1.99 -114.83
C ASN A 78 -121.00 -2.16 -113.36
N SER A 79 -121.95 -3.07 -113.07
CA SER A 79 -122.18 -3.55 -111.70
C SER A 79 -120.96 -4.26 -111.10
N LEU A 80 -120.07 -4.81 -111.93
CA LEU A 80 -118.77 -5.31 -111.48
C LEU A 80 -117.73 -4.17 -111.30
N LYS A 81 -117.64 -3.18 -112.21
CA LYS A 81 -116.70 -2.04 -112.08
C LYS A 81 -117.05 -1.07 -110.96
N GLU A 82 -118.32 -0.71 -110.79
CA GLU A 82 -118.76 0.16 -109.69
C GLU A 82 -118.55 -0.54 -108.35
N ASN A 83 -118.88 -1.83 -108.26
CA ASN A 83 -118.63 -2.60 -107.05
C ASN A 83 -117.12 -2.85 -106.85
N GLU A 84 -116.29 -3.00 -107.90
CA GLU A 84 -114.82 -2.93 -107.76
C GLU A 84 -114.36 -1.58 -107.24
N ASN A 85 -114.96 -0.47 -107.66
CA ASN A 85 -114.61 0.86 -107.16
C ASN A 85 -114.97 1.01 -105.67
N TYR A 86 -116.15 0.56 -105.25
CA TYR A 86 -116.52 0.48 -103.83
C TYR A 86 -115.64 -0.50 -103.05
N LYS A 87 -115.31 -1.67 -103.61
CA LYS A 87 -114.39 -2.65 -103.02
C LYS A 87 -112.99 -2.07 -102.86
N ASN A 88 -112.52 -1.25 -103.81
CA ASN A 88 -111.27 -0.51 -103.72
C ASN A 88 -111.32 0.62 -102.68
N GLN A 89 -112.43 1.36 -102.56
CA GLN A 89 -112.58 2.40 -101.53
C GLN A 89 -112.67 1.78 -100.12
N LEU A 90 -113.47 0.72 -99.96
CA LEU A 90 -113.61 -0.02 -98.70
C LEU A 90 -112.26 -0.67 -98.32
N TYR A 91 -111.60 -1.36 -99.25
CA TYR A 91 -110.26 -1.92 -99.04
C TYR A 91 -109.23 -0.84 -98.69
N ASN A 92 -109.28 0.36 -99.30
CA ASN A 92 -108.40 1.46 -98.92
C ASN A 92 -108.72 2.04 -97.53
N LEU A 93 -109.98 2.03 -97.09
CA LEU A 93 -110.39 2.43 -95.74
C LEU A 93 -110.01 1.37 -94.70
N GLU A 94 -110.25 0.09 -94.97
CA GLU A 94 -109.84 -1.04 -94.13
C GLU A 94 -108.32 -1.12 -94.03
N LYS A 95 -107.60 -0.93 -95.15
CA LYS A 95 -106.14 -0.85 -95.17
C LYS A 95 -105.62 0.36 -94.39
N LYS A 96 -106.22 1.55 -94.52
CA LYS A 96 -105.88 2.71 -93.66
C LYS A 96 -106.17 2.44 -92.19
N LYS A 97 -107.30 1.83 -91.86
CA LYS A 97 -107.69 1.46 -90.48
C LYS A 97 -106.72 0.44 -89.89
N ALA A 98 -106.36 -0.59 -90.65
CA ALA A 98 -105.41 -1.63 -90.26
C ALA A 98 -103.99 -1.09 -90.11
N ILE A 99 -103.54 -0.21 -91.02
CA ILE A 99 -102.25 0.50 -90.88
C ILE A 99 -102.26 1.34 -89.60
N LEU A 100 -103.26 2.21 -89.37
CA LEU A 100 -103.34 3.03 -88.16
C LEU A 100 -103.45 2.20 -86.86
N TYR A 101 -104.09 1.03 -86.90
CA TYR A 101 -104.13 0.12 -85.74
C TYR A 101 -102.78 -0.56 -85.52
N ASN A 102 -102.14 -1.06 -86.57
CA ASN A 102 -100.83 -1.69 -86.49
C ASN A 102 -99.75 -0.68 -86.06
N ASP A 103 -99.72 0.52 -86.65
CA ASP A 103 -98.81 1.61 -86.26
C ASP A 103 -98.96 1.93 -84.77
N LYS A 104 -100.21 2.01 -84.27
CA LYS A 104 -100.49 2.28 -82.85
C LYS A 104 -100.08 1.12 -81.94
N VAL A 105 -100.36 -0.12 -82.32
CA VAL A 105 -99.96 -1.32 -81.56
C VAL A 105 -98.44 -1.49 -81.56
N GLU A 106 -97.76 -1.28 -82.69
CA GLU A 106 -96.32 -1.36 -82.82
C GLU A 106 -95.63 -0.23 -82.04
N THR A 107 -96.21 0.98 -82.02
CA THR A 107 -95.73 2.08 -81.17
C THR A 107 -95.85 1.74 -79.69
N LEU A 108 -96.97 1.15 -79.25
CA LEU A 108 -97.16 0.72 -77.87
C LEU A 108 -96.23 -0.45 -77.48
N LEU A 109 -96.01 -1.43 -78.37
CA LEU A 109 -95.04 -2.50 -78.17
C LEU A 109 -93.60 -1.96 -78.08
N LYS A 110 -93.22 -1.02 -78.95
CA LYS A 110 -91.93 -0.32 -78.88
C LYS A 110 -91.75 0.43 -77.55
N GLN A 111 -92.80 1.08 -77.05
CA GLN A 111 -92.78 1.76 -75.75
C GLN A 111 -92.69 0.77 -74.58
N ASN A 112 -93.47 -0.32 -74.58
CA ASN A 112 -93.42 -1.32 -73.51
C ASN A 112 -92.05 -2.02 -73.45
N ASN A 113 -91.51 -2.45 -74.59
CA ASN A 113 -90.18 -3.07 -74.67
C ASN A 113 -89.07 -2.10 -74.22
N GLN A 114 -89.22 -0.79 -74.43
CA GLN A 114 -88.30 0.23 -73.89
C GLN A 114 -88.42 0.40 -72.37
N LEU A 115 -89.62 0.26 -71.80
CA LEU A 115 -89.84 0.33 -70.35
C LEU A 115 -89.32 -0.92 -69.64
N GLU A 116 -89.61 -2.11 -70.16
CA GLU A 116 -89.06 -3.38 -69.66
C GLU A 116 -87.53 -3.40 -69.70
N LYS A 117 -86.93 -2.94 -70.81
CA LYS A 117 -85.47 -2.81 -70.92
C LYS A 117 -84.90 -1.84 -69.87
N LYS A 118 -85.50 -0.66 -69.69
CA LYS A 118 -85.08 0.31 -68.66
C LYS A 118 -85.20 -0.26 -67.24
N LEU A 119 -86.24 -1.04 -66.97
CA LEU A 119 -86.46 -1.67 -65.66
C LEU A 119 -85.45 -2.79 -65.38
N LEU A 120 -85.11 -3.60 -66.39
CA LEU A 120 -84.01 -4.57 -66.33
C LEU A 120 -82.65 -3.89 -66.12
N GLU A 121 -82.38 -2.80 -66.84
CA GLU A 121 -81.14 -2.01 -66.70
C GLU A 121 -81.01 -1.39 -65.29
N ALA A 122 -82.10 -0.82 -64.76
CA ALA A 122 -82.14 -0.28 -63.41
C ALA A 122 -81.94 -1.35 -62.33
N ASN A 123 -82.63 -2.50 -62.43
CA ASN A 123 -82.46 -3.61 -61.49
C ASN A 123 -81.04 -4.20 -61.53
N ALA A 124 -80.45 -4.33 -62.73
CA ALA A 124 -79.05 -4.73 -62.88
C ALA A 124 -78.08 -3.71 -62.29
N GLN A 125 -78.38 -2.40 -62.35
CA GLN A 125 -77.57 -1.37 -61.72
C GLN A 125 -77.66 -1.39 -60.19
N ILE A 126 -78.86 -1.58 -59.62
CA ILE A 126 -79.06 -1.74 -58.17
C ILE A 126 -78.28 -2.96 -57.65
N GLN A 127 -78.40 -4.10 -58.33
CA GLN A 127 -77.66 -5.31 -57.96
C GLN A 127 -76.13 -5.13 -58.02
N ARG A 128 -75.60 -4.40 -59.00
CA ARG A 128 -74.16 -4.05 -59.04
C ARG A 128 -73.76 -3.15 -57.86
N LEU A 129 -74.58 -2.17 -57.50
CA LEU A 129 -74.27 -1.24 -56.40
C LEU A 129 -74.26 -1.94 -55.04
N LEU A 130 -75.25 -2.79 -54.75
CA LEU A 130 -75.30 -3.59 -53.52
C LEU A 130 -74.04 -4.46 -53.36
N ASN A 131 -73.72 -5.26 -54.39
CA ASN A 131 -72.52 -6.10 -54.40
C ASN A 131 -71.22 -5.30 -54.21
N VAL A 132 -71.11 -4.09 -54.77
CA VAL A 132 -69.93 -3.22 -54.59
C VAL A 132 -69.82 -2.66 -53.17
N CYS A 133 -70.94 -2.26 -52.56
CA CYS A 133 -70.97 -1.74 -51.19
C CYS A 133 -70.58 -2.81 -50.16
N GLU A 134 -71.21 -3.99 -50.22
CA GLU A 134 -70.96 -5.08 -49.28
C GLU A 134 -69.54 -5.63 -49.37
N THR A 135 -69.04 -5.87 -50.58
CA THR A 135 -67.72 -6.50 -50.77
C THR A 135 -66.55 -5.56 -50.46
N LYS A 136 -66.53 -4.34 -51.01
CA LYS A 136 -65.34 -3.48 -50.92
C LYS A 136 -65.18 -2.84 -49.54
N SER A 137 -66.24 -2.27 -48.98
CA SER A 137 -66.13 -1.52 -47.72
C SER A 137 -65.68 -2.41 -46.57
N ASN A 138 -66.28 -3.59 -46.44
CA ASN A 138 -66.03 -4.49 -45.33
C ASN A 138 -64.65 -5.17 -45.46
N THR A 139 -64.28 -5.66 -46.65
CA THR A 139 -62.98 -6.32 -46.84
C THR A 139 -61.80 -5.35 -46.74
N ASP A 140 -61.88 -4.12 -47.25
CA ASP A 140 -60.79 -3.15 -47.09
C ASP A 140 -60.61 -2.71 -45.62
N LEU A 141 -61.70 -2.58 -44.85
CA LEU A 141 -61.61 -2.29 -43.41
C LEU A 141 -61.02 -3.47 -42.64
N GLN A 142 -61.49 -4.70 -42.90
CA GLN A 142 -60.98 -5.90 -42.23
C GLN A 142 -59.49 -6.16 -42.58
N ASN A 143 -59.10 -5.94 -43.84
CA ASN A 143 -57.69 -6.01 -44.27
C ASN A 143 -56.80 -4.91 -43.64
N LYS A 144 -57.35 -3.71 -43.40
CA LYS A 144 -56.63 -2.64 -42.68
C LYS A 144 -56.50 -2.96 -41.19
N MET A 145 -57.56 -3.46 -40.57
CA MET A 145 -57.58 -3.88 -39.16
C MET A 145 -56.55 -4.98 -38.92
N LEU A 146 -56.56 -6.05 -39.72
CA LEU A 146 -55.63 -7.18 -39.60
C LEU A 146 -54.17 -6.76 -39.86
N LYS A 147 -53.92 -5.79 -40.75
CA LYS A 147 -52.60 -5.17 -40.92
C LYS A 147 -52.18 -4.35 -39.70
N LEU A 148 -53.08 -3.58 -39.09
CA LEU A 148 -52.80 -2.81 -37.88
C LEU A 148 -52.56 -3.74 -36.66
N GLU A 149 -53.33 -4.82 -36.52
CA GLU A 149 -53.11 -5.86 -35.51
C GLU A 149 -51.73 -6.52 -35.67
N LYS A 150 -51.37 -6.93 -36.89
CA LYS A 150 -50.05 -7.50 -37.20
C LYS A 150 -48.92 -6.51 -36.90
N ASN A 151 -49.03 -5.26 -37.33
CA ASN A 151 -48.05 -4.22 -37.05
C ASN A 151 -47.93 -3.94 -35.54
N ASN A 152 -49.04 -3.94 -34.79
CA ASN A 152 -49.06 -3.73 -33.35
C ASN A 152 -48.44 -4.93 -32.60
N GLN A 153 -48.68 -6.15 -33.07
CA GLN A 153 -48.01 -7.36 -32.56
C GLN A 153 -46.50 -7.34 -32.85
N GLU A 154 -46.08 -6.91 -34.04
CA GLU A 154 -44.66 -6.71 -34.39
C GLU A 154 -43.99 -5.65 -33.52
N LEU A 155 -44.65 -4.49 -33.30
CA LEU A 155 -44.17 -3.45 -32.38
C LEU A 155 -44.16 -3.92 -30.93
N SER A 156 -45.12 -4.74 -30.49
CA SER A 156 -45.13 -5.34 -29.16
C SER A 156 -43.95 -6.29 -28.96
N ASN A 157 -43.67 -7.15 -29.95
CA ASN A 157 -42.51 -8.04 -29.96
C ASN A 157 -41.17 -7.26 -29.98
N GLN A 158 -41.08 -6.18 -30.77
CA GLN A 158 -39.89 -5.30 -30.79
C GLN A 158 -39.68 -4.61 -29.44
N ASN A 159 -40.72 -4.04 -28.84
CA ASN A 159 -40.65 -3.46 -27.49
C ASN A 159 -40.25 -4.49 -26.43
N TYR A 160 -40.69 -5.74 -26.56
CA TYR A 160 -40.28 -6.83 -25.67
C TYR A 160 -38.80 -7.21 -25.86
N SER A 161 -38.29 -7.26 -27.10
CA SER A 161 -36.86 -7.45 -27.39
C SER A 161 -36.02 -6.33 -26.79
N LEU A 162 -36.34 -5.08 -27.12
CA LEU A 162 -35.64 -3.89 -26.62
C LEU A 162 -35.69 -3.78 -25.08
N SER A 163 -36.79 -4.19 -24.44
CA SER A 163 -36.90 -4.25 -22.99
C SER A 163 -35.98 -5.30 -22.36
N ASN A 164 -35.86 -6.48 -22.99
CA ASN A 164 -34.92 -7.52 -22.57
C ASN A 164 -33.46 -7.12 -22.82
N GLU A 165 -33.15 -6.49 -23.97
CA GLU A 165 -31.83 -5.95 -24.30
C GLU A 165 -31.41 -4.85 -23.30
N LEU A 166 -32.31 -3.91 -22.97
CA LEU A 166 -32.07 -2.89 -21.95
C LEU A 166 -31.87 -3.50 -20.56
N ARG A 167 -32.59 -4.59 -20.24
CA ARG A 167 -32.40 -5.37 -19.00
C ARG A 167 -31.05 -6.11 -18.99
N GLN A 168 -30.58 -6.62 -20.12
CA GLN A 168 -29.26 -7.23 -20.26
C GLN A 168 -28.14 -6.20 -20.12
N CYS A 169 -28.25 -5.06 -20.81
CA CYS A 169 -27.30 -3.95 -20.72
C CYS A 169 -27.22 -3.35 -19.30
N THR A 170 -28.35 -3.27 -18.58
CA THR A 170 -28.35 -2.81 -17.18
C THR A 170 -27.75 -3.85 -16.22
N TYR A 171 -27.95 -5.16 -16.46
CA TYR A 171 -27.23 -6.21 -15.73
C TYR A 171 -25.71 -6.12 -15.98
N GLN A 172 -25.28 -6.12 -17.24
CA GLN A 172 -23.85 -6.00 -17.63
C GLN A 172 -23.21 -4.73 -17.07
N LYS A 173 -23.93 -3.61 -17.06
CA LYS A 173 -23.47 -2.39 -16.41
C LYS A 173 -23.22 -2.61 -14.91
N SER A 174 -24.14 -3.25 -14.18
CA SER A 174 -23.97 -3.51 -12.75
C SER A 174 -22.84 -4.50 -12.44
N GLU A 175 -22.57 -5.43 -13.35
CA GLU A 175 -21.44 -6.36 -13.32
C GLU A 175 -20.11 -5.60 -13.49
N ILE A 176 -20.00 -4.74 -14.49
CA ILE A 176 -18.84 -3.85 -14.72
C ILE A 176 -18.63 -2.85 -13.56
N GLU A 177 -19.70 -2.29 -12.98
CA GLU A 177 -19.62 -1.41 -11.82
C GLU A 177 -19.14 -2.16 -10.56
N SER A 178 -19.54 -3.43 -10.39
CA SER A 178 -19.01 -4.33 -9.35
C SER A 178 -17.52 -4.61 -9.56
N ASP A 179 -17.11 -5.01 -10.77
CA ASP A 179 -15.71 -5.35 -11.08
C ASP A 179 -14.78 -4.14 -10.98
N TYR A 180 -15.24 -2.95 -11.39
CA TYR A 180 -14.52 -1.71 -11.14
C TYR A 180 -14.34 -1.44 -9.64
N CYS A 181 -15.34 -1.71 -8.80
CA CYS A 181 -15.22 -1.61 -7.35
C CYS A 181 -14.23 -2.64 -6.77
N ASN A 182 -14.24 -3.88 -7.27
CA ASN A 182 -13.31 -4.94 -6.89
C ASN A 182 -11.86 -4.54 -7.24
N LEU A 183 -11.58 -4.24 -8.51
CA LEU A 183 -10.26 -3.80 -8.99
C LEU A 183 -9.75 -2.55 -8.25
N LYS A 184 -10.64 -1.62 -7.89
CA LYS A 184 -10.31 -0.42 -7.11
C LYS A 184 -9.94 -0.74 -5.66
N SER A 185 -10.56 -1.76 -5.06
CA SER A 185 -10.19 -2.24 -3.72
C SER A 185 -8.85 -2.98 -3.75
N GLU A 186 -8.63 -3.88 -4.71
CA GLU A 186 -7.37 -4.59 -4.93
C GLU A 186 -6.21 -3.62 -5.21
N THR A 187 -6.43 -2.61 -6.06
CA THR A 187 -5.46 -1.52 -6.31
C THR A 187 -5.14 -0.72 -5.03
N SER A 188 -6.06 -0.66 -4.06
CA SER A 188 -5.82 -0.02 -2.76
C SER A 188 -5.00 -0.92 -1.84
N ASP A 189 -5.31 -2.21 -1.79
CA ASP A 189 -4.61 -3.19 -0.95
C ASP A 189 -3.18 -3.44 -1.45
N LEU A 190 -2.97 -3.53 -2.76
CA LEU A 190 -1.64 -3.59 -3.39
C LEU A 190 -0.79 -2.34 -3.08
N LYS A 191 -1.41 -1.16 -2.95
CA LYS A 191 -0.71 0.08 -2.53
C LYS A 191 -0.34 0.04 -1.05
N LEU A 192 -1.20 -0.49 -0.18
CA LEU A 192 -0.90 -0.67 1.25
C LEU A 192 0.21 -1.71 1.45
N ASP A 193 0.19 -2.80 0.69
CA ASP A 193 1.25 -3.82 0.65
C ASP A 193 2.59 -3.25 0.16
N LEU A 194 2.59 -2.47 -0.94
CA LEU A 194 3.80 -1.80 -1.42
C LEU A 194 4.40 -0.86 -0.36
N VAL A 195 3.56 -0.10 0.36
CA VAL A 195 4.01 0.77 1.46
C VAL A 195 4.58 -0.06 2.63
N ALA A 196 3.94 -1.17 2.99
CA ALA A 196 4.46 -2.07 4.03
C ALA A 196 5.82 -2.68 3.63
N LYS A 197 5.96 -3.12 2.38
CA LYS A 197 7.22 -3.66 1.83
C LYS A 197 8.33 -2.62 1.78
N LEU A 198 8.03 -1.38 1.38
CA LEU A 198 8.99 -0.27 1.43
C LEU A 198 9.47 0.00 2.86
N HIS A 199 8.56 0.00 3.84
CA HIS A 199 8.92 0.17 5.25
C HIS A 199 9.79 -0.97 5.78
N CYS A 200 9.50 -2.23 5.43
CA CYS A 200 10.36 -3.37 5.76
C CYS A 200 11.75 -3.26 5.10
N ILE A 201 11.85 -2.70 3.88
CA ILE A 201 13.13 -2.42 3.22
C ILE A 201 13.90 -1.31 3.95
N GLU A 202 13.22 -0.31 4.51
CA GLU A 202 13.84 0.73 5.35
C GLU A 202 14.36 0.16 6.68
N GLU A 203 13.59 -0.68 7.37
CA GLU A 203 14.05 -1.39 8.58
C GLU A 203 15.26 -2.29 8.29
N LEU A 204 15.25 -3.02 7.16
CA LEU A 204 16.38 -3.84 6.73
C LEU A 204 17.61 -3.00 6.37
N LYS A 205 17.44 -1.88 5.66
CA LYS A 205 18.53 -0.93 5.37
C LYS A 205 19.14 -0.38 6.66
N LYS A 206 18.31 0.06 7.61
CA LYS A 206 18.78 0.52 8.92
C LYS A 206 19.60 -0.57 9.62
N LYS A 207 19.07 -1.80 9.70
CA LYS A 207 19.77 -2.91 10.34
C LYS A 207 21.10 -3.26 9.66
N ILE A 208 21.18 -3.15 8.33
CA ILE A 208 22.45 -3.31 7.59
C ILE A 208 23.44 -2.19 7.94
N SER A 209 23.00 -0.95 8.08
CA SER A 209 23.84 0.16 8.55
C SER A 209 24.32 -0.06 9.99
N ASP A 210 23.44 -0.47 10.90
CA ASP A 210 23.77 -0.78 12.30
C ASP A 210 24.87 -1.87 12.36
N GLN A 211 24.70 -2.95 11.58
CA GLN A 211 25.70 -4.03 11.46
C GLN A 211 27.00 -3.60 10.77
N HIS A 212 26.95 -2.65 9.83
CA HIS A 212 28.15 -2.10 9.19
C HIS A 212 28.99 -1.28 10.18
N VAL A 213 28.34 -0.46 11.02
CA VAL A 213 29.00 0.28 12.10
C VAL A 213 29.59 -0.67 13.16
N GLU A 214 28.89 -1.75 13.51
CA GLU A 214 29.42 -2.79 14.39
C GLU A 214 30.69 -3.45 13.81
N LEU A 215 30.65 -3.86 12.54
CA LEU A 215 31.81 -4.43 11.84
C LEU A 215 33.00 -3.46 11.72
N GLN A 216 32.74 -2.17 11.49
CA GLN A 216 33.77 -1.14 11.41
C GLN A 216 34.44 -0.92 12.78
N ASN A 217 33.65 -0.88 13.87
CA ASN A 217 34.16 -0.79 15.24
C ASN A 217 35.01 -2.02 15.62
N LEU A 218 34.54 -3.22 15.28
CA LEU A 218 35.32 -4.46 15.47
C LEU A 218 36.61 -4.45 14.65
N THR A 219 36.58 -3.97 13.40
CA THR A 219 37.77 -3.85 12.55
C THR A 219 38.76 -2.84 13.12
N GLN A 220 38.31 -1.67 13.58
CA GLN A 220 39.18 -0.65 14.18
C GLN A 220 39.82 -1.16 15.49
N ASN A 221 39.09 -1.94 16.30
CA ASN A 221 39.64 -2.54 17.50
C ASN A 221 40.63 -3.67 17.19
N ASN A 222 40.39 -4.46 16.13
CA ASN A 222 41.35 -5.45 15.66
C ASN A 222 42.67 -4.80 15.19
N VAL A 223 42.61 -3.66 14.48
CA VAL A 223 43.80 -2.89 14.08
C VAL A 223 44.59 -2.39 15.30
N LYS A 224 43.93 -1.95 16.38
CA LYS A 224 44.60 -1.58 17.64
C LYS A 224 45.31 -2.77 18.27
N LEU A 225 44.63 -3.92 18.38
CA LEU A 225 45.18 -5.15 18.96
C LEU A 225 46.35 -5.71 18.14
N VAL A 226 46.31 -5.61 16.80
CA VAL A 226 47.45 -5.96 15.94
C VAL A 226 48.63 -5.03 16.21
N HIS A 227 48.40 -3.72 16.32
CA HIS A 227 49.48 -2.77 16.65
C HIS A 227 50.08 -3.00 18.04
N GLU A 228 49.26 -3.33 19.04
CA GLU A 228 49.72 -3.73 20.38
C GLU A 228 50.55 -5.03 20.35
N LEU A 229 50.16 -6.01 19.52
CA LEU A 229 50.92 -7.24 19.29
C LEU A 229 52.25 -6.98 18.55
N ASP A 230 52.28 -6.08 17.57
CA ASP A 230 53.51 -5.68 16.89
C ASP A 230 54.48 -5.00 17.87
N LEU A 231 54.00 -4.07 18.71
CA LEU A 231 54.79 -3.43 19.75
C LEU A 231 55.39 -4.46 20.73
N LEU A 232 54.56 -5.32 21.31
CA LEU A 232 55.00 -6.42 22.18
C LEU A 232 56.00 -7.36 21.49
N THR A 233 55.86 -7.60 20.18
CA THR A 233 56.80 -8.40 19.41
C THR A 233 58.16 -7.70 19.27
N THR A 234 58.18 -6.38 19.03
CA THR A 234 59.43 -5.60 19.00
C THR A 234 60.10 -5.50 20.38
N GLU A 235 59.34 -5.41 21.46
CA GLU A 235 59.87 -5.48 22.84
C GLU A 235 60.49 -6.86 23.13
N LEU A 236 59.81 -7.95 22.76
CA LEU A 236 60.34 -9.32 22.88
C LEU A 236 61.59 -9.54 22.04
N GLU A 237 61.68 -8.95 20.84
CA GLU A 237 62.93 -8.95 20.07
C GLU A 237 64.05 -8.17 20.76
N TYR A 238 63.76 -6.99 21.33
CA TYR A 238 64.75 -6.20 22.07
C TYR A 238 65.26 -6.96 23.30
N VAL A 239 64.38 -7.61 24.05
CA VAL A 239 64.75 -8.48 25.18
C VAL A 239 65.62 -9.67 24.72
N ARG A 240 65.29 -10.34 23.61
CA ARG A 240 66.14 -11.39 23.04
C ARG A 240 67.51 -10.88 22.57
N LYS A 241 67.55 -9.68 21.99
CA LYS A 241 68.79 -9.03 21.53
C LYS A 241 69.71 -8.68 22.72
N SER A 242 69.16 -8.14 23.81
CA SER A 242 69.92 -7.87 25.04
C SER A 242 70.33 -9.16 25.76
N GLU A 243 69.46 -10.18 25.85
CA GLU A 243 69.80 -11.50 26.39
C GLU A 243 71.00 -12.13 25.66
N ASN A 244 71.01 -12.07 24.33
CA ASN A 244 72.12 -12.57 23.51
C ASN A 244 73.40 -11.73 23.68
N TRP A 245 73.29 -10.41 23.87
CA TRP A 245 74.43 -9.56 24.20
C TRP A 245 75.04 -9.93 25.56
N TYR A 246 74.22 -10.07 26.62
CA TYR A 246 74.70 -10.50 27.93
C TYR A 246 75.34 -11.91 27.91
N LYS A 247 74.85 -12.83 27.08
CA LYS A 247 75.50 -14.14 26.87
C LYS A 247 76.86 -14.01 26.18
N HIS A 248 76.98 -13.13 25.19
CA HIS A 248 78.26 -12.90 24.49
C HIS A 248 79.29 -12.27 25.42
N GLU A 249 78.92 -11.21 26.15
CA GLU A 249 79.74 -10.54 27.16
C GLU A 249 80.22 -11.54 28.24
N LEU A 250 79.30 -12.39 28.74
CA LEU A 250 79.63 -13.44 29.71
C LEU A 250 80.64 -14.45 29.16
N HIS A 251 80.54 -14.83 27.88
CA HIS A 251 81.51 -15.72 27.24
C HIS A 251 82.87 -15.05 27.01
N GLN A 252 82.90 -13.77 26.66
CA GLN A 252 84.16 -13.01 26.56
C GLN A 252 84.86 -12.93 27.92
N LEU A 253 84.14 -12.55 28.99
CA LEU A 253 84.69 -12.50 30.35
C LEU A 253 85.14 -13.88 30.86
N GLN A 254 84.52 -14.97 30.41
CA GLN A 254 84.98 -16.34 30.69
C GLN A 254 86.29 -16.68 29.95
N ALA A 255 86.44 -16.25 28.69
CA ALA A 255 87.67 -16.42 27.93
C ALA A 255 88.82 -15.60 28.51
N GLU A 256 88.61 -14.30 28.78
CA GLU A 256 89.61 -13.42 29.40
C GLU A 256 90.06 -13.96 30.77
N LYS A 257 89.13 -14.48 31.58
CA LYS A 257 89.45 -15.16 32.84
C LYS A 257 90.31 -16.42 32.64
N SER A 258 90.07 -17.18 31.57
CA SER A 258 90.88 -18.36 31.22
C SER A 258 92.30 -17.94 30.84
N ASP A 259 92.44 -16.93 29.99
CA ASP A 259 93.74 -16.42 29.54
C ASP A 259 94.54 -15.79 30.68
N LEU A 260 93.91 -14.99 31.55
CA LEU A 260 94.54 -14.47 32.76
C LEU A 260 94.99 -15.60 33.70
N SER A 261 94.22 -16.69 33.82
CA SER A 261 94.60 -17.87 34.59
C SER A 261 95.82 -18.59 33.98
N ALA A 262 95.86 -18.71 32.64
CA ALA A 262 96.99 -19.29 31.92
C ALA A 262 98.26 -18.43 32.03
N GLN A 263 98.15 -17.11 31.90
CA GLN A 263 99.24 -16.15 32.13
C GLN A 263 99.75 -16.21 33.58
N LEU A 264 98.85 -16.28 34.57
CA LEU A 264 99.20 -16.41 35.98
C LEU A 264 99.92 -17.74 36.26
N LEU A 265 99.49 -18.84 35.64
CA LEU A 265 100.18 -20.13 35.72
C LEU A 265 101.58 -20.08 35.07
N GLN A 266 101.72 -19.40 33.93
CA GLN A 266 103.01 -19.21 33.28
C GLN A 266 103.94 -18.32 34.13
N ASN A 267 103.44 -17.25 34.73
CA ASN A 267 104.19 -16.40 35.65
C ASN A 267 104.61 -17.13 36.93
N LYS A 268 103.82 -18.09 37.42
CA LYS A 268 104.24 -19.00 38.50
C LYS A 268 105.38 -19.94 38.05
N LYS A 269 105.36 -20.44 36.82
CA LYS A 269 106.45 -21.26 36.27
C LYS A 269 107.75 -20.46 36.10
N THR A 270 107.67 -19.23 35.57
CA THR A 270 108.87 -18.38 35.41
C THR A 270 109.42 -17.93 36.76
N ALA A 271 108.57 -17.57 37.73
CA ALA A 271 109.01 -17.29 39.09
C ALA A 271 109.69 -18.49 39.76
N ALA A 272 109.18 -19.71 39.55
CA ALA A 272 109.81 -20.94 40.06
C ALA A 272 111.19 -21.19 39.41
N SER A 273 111.32 -21.04 38.09
CA SER A 273 112.63 -21.21 37.41
C SER A 273 113.63 -20.12 37.76
N GLN A 274 113.18 -18.89 37.99
CA GLN A 274 114.01 -17.81 38.53
C GLN A 274 114.44 -18.10 39.97
N GLY A 275 113.55 -18.64 40.82
CA GLY A 275 113.89 -19.07 42.17
C GLY A 275 114.96 -20.17 42.18
N GLN A 276 114.83 -21.18 41.31
CA GLN A 276 115.87 -22.20 41.12
C GLN A 276 117.18 -21.56 40.65
N LYS A 277 117.15 -20.67 39.66
CA LYS A 277 118.36 -20.00 39.17
C LYS A 277 119.02 -19.10 40.22
N ILE A 278 118.26 -18.48 41.12
CA ILE A 278 118.79 -17.74 42.27
C ILE A 278 119.44 -18.70 43.28
N GLN A 279 118.90 -19.90 43.48
CA GLN A 279 119.53 -20.94 44.30
C GLN A 279 120.83 -21.46 43.68
N GLU A 280 120.86 -21.68 42.36
CA GLU A 280 122.05 -22.05 41.58
C GLU A 280 123.14 -20.97 41.68
N MET A 281 122.80 -19.70 41.38
CA MET A 281 123.73 -18.57 41.54
C MET A 281 124.16 -18.35 43.00
N GLY A 282 123.33 -18.73 43.98
CA GLY A 282 123.66 -18.72 45.40
C GLY A 282 124.71 -19.78 45.78
N LEU A 283 124.62 -20.97 45.19
CA LEU A 283 125.63 -22.02 45.29
C LEU A 283 126.92 -21.61 44.56
N GLU A 284 126.82 -21.03 43.36
CA GLU A 284 127.98 -20.48 42.65
C GLU A 284 128.67 -19.36 43.45
N LEU A 285 127.92 -18.43 44.05
CA LEU A 285 128.46 -17.40 44.95
C LEU A 285 129.08 -18.00 46.22
N SER A 286 128.53 -19.08 46.77
CA SER A 286 129.12 -19.79 47.92
C SER A 286 130.44 -20.47 47.54
N ASN A 287 130.49 -21.12 46.38
CA ASN A 287 131.70 -21.75 45.83
C ASN A 287 132.76 -20.70 45.48
N LEU A 288 132.39 -19.63 44.76
CA LEU A 288 133.26 -18.49 44.45
C LEU A 288 133.74 -17.79 45.72
N LYS A 289 132.92 -17.71 46.78
CA LYS A 289 133.37 -17.20 48.08
C LYS A 289 134.42 -18.11 48.70
N CYS A 290 134.22 -19.44 48.69
CA CYS A 290 135.23 -20.38 49.18
C CYS A 290 136.53 -20.26 48.37
N VAL A 291 136.46 -20.19 47.04
CA VAL A 291 137.62 -19.95 46.16
C VAL A 291 138.26 -18.58 46.43
N CYS A 292 137.49 -17.54 46.72
CA CYS A 292 138.02 -16.22 47.10
C CYS A 292 138.67 -16.23 48.48
N ASP A 293 138.15 -16.97 49.46
CA ASP A 293 138.74 -17.11 50.79
C ASP A 293 140.01 -18.01 50.74
N GLU A 294 140.05 -19.03 49.87
CA GLU A 294 141.26 -19.80 49.52
C GLU A 294 142.29 -18.94 48.80
N LEU A 295 141.91 -18.21 47.74
CA LEU A 295 142.77 -17.27 47.03
C LEU A 295 143.23 -16.12 47.93
N ARG A 296 142.45 -15.73 48.93
CA ARG A 296 142.86 -14.76 49.96
C ARG A 296 143.84 -15.37 50.95
N LEU A 297 143.71 -16.64 51.31
CA LEU A 297 144.69 -17.36 52.12
C LEU A 297 146.01 -17.58 51.36
N ILE A 298 145.93 -17.92 50.07
CA ILE A 298 147.08 -17.99 49.15
C ILE A 298 147.69 -16.60 49.01
N SER A 299 146.90 -15.57 48.69
CA SER A 299 147.36 -14.19 48.52
C SER A 299 147.94 -13.60 49.80
N LEU A 300 147.49 -13.99 50.99
CA LEU A 300 148.13 -13.58 52.25
C LEU A 300 149.53 -14.21 52.40
N LYS A 301 149.68 -15.52 52.15
CA LYS A 301 150.99 -16.20 52.13
C LYS A 301 151.90 -15.61 51.05
N GLU A 302 151.37 -15.35 49.86
CA GLU A 302 152.10 -14.77 48.74
C GLU A 302 152.43 -13.30 49.00
N LYS A 303 151.61 -12.56 49.76
CA LYS A 303 151.87 -11.16 50.15
C LYS A 303 152.88 -11.06 51.29
N GLU A 304 152.94 -12.01 52.22
CA GLU A 304 154.07 -12.15 53.15
C GLU A 304 155.39 -12.46 52.42
N ARG A 305 155.32 -13.19 51.30
CA ARG A 305 156.46 -13.46 50.41
C ARG A 305 156.85 -12.23 49.59
N ILE A 306 155.88 -11.54 48.98
CA ILE A 306 156.06 -10.40 48.08
C ILE A 306 156.48 -9.13 48.83
N LEU A 307 156.01 -8.90 50.07
CA LEU A 307 156.53 -7.82 50.94
C LEU A 307 157.99 -8.02 51.36
N LYS A 308 158.59 -9.18 51.08
CA LYS A 308 160.03 -9.44 51.24
C LYS A 308 160.81 -9.38 49.92
N GLN A 309 160.16 -9.02 48.80
CA GLN A 309 160.78 -9.07 47.46
C GLN A 309 160.48 -7.86 46.55
N PHE A 310 159.36 -7.15 46.73
CA PHE A 310 158.95 -6.03 45.85
C PHE A 310 159.40 -4.65 46.33
N GLU A 311 160.71 -4.47 46.46
CA GLU A 311 161.34 -3.17 46.73
C GLU A 311 161.83 -2.46 45.42
N ASN A 312 161.50 -2.98 44.22
CA ASN A 312 162.01 -2.48 42.92
C ASN A 312 161.08 -2.72 41.67
N SER A 313 161.04 -1.75 40.72
CA SER A 313 160.66 -1.81 39.25
C SER A 313 159.17 -1.79 38.74
N THR A 314 158.94 -1.58 37.41
CA THR A 314 157.79 -0.81 36.81
C THR A 314 157.22 -1.22 35.38
N ASP A 315 156.08 -0.61 34.93
CA ASP A 315 155.64 -0.19 33.52
C ASP A 315 154.77 -0.99 32.43
N THR A 316 153.65 -0.36 31.93
CA THR A 316 153.04 -0.20 30.51
C THR A 316 152.14 -1.21 29.63
N PRO A 317 151.22 -0.75 28.67
CA PRO A 317 150.36 -1.52 27.66
C PRO A 317 150.24 -1.04 26.10
N ILE A 318 149.41 -1.63 25.14
CA ILE A 318 149.57 -1.66 23.58
C ILE A 318 148.39 -1.28 22.51
N LYS A 319 148.26 -1.84 21.23
CA LYS A 319 147.65 -1.25 19.91
C LYS A 319 146.98 -2.16 18.74
N LEU A 320 146.50 -1.61 17.55
CA LEU A 320 145.74 -2.19 16.33
C LEU A 320 146.10 -1.63 14.85
N GLU A 321 145.62 -2.21 13.66
CA GLU A 321 145.84 -1.83 12.16
C GLU A 321 144.68 -2.23 11.10
N ASN A 322 144.63 -2.29 9.70
CA ASN A 322 145.46 -2.18 8.39
C ASN A 322 144.61 -2.05 6.99
N PHE A 323 145.12 -1.93 5.70
CA PHE A 323 144.39 -1.73 4.34
C PHE A 323 145.09 -2.06 2.91
N ASN A 324 144.47 -1.97 1.66
CA ASN A 324 145.02 -2.44 0.28
C ASN A 324 144.77 -1.71 -1.17
N LYS A 325 144.74 -2.39 -2.40
CA LYS A 325 145.31 -2.02 -3.82
C LYS A 325 144.56 -2.63 -5.13
N ILE A 326 144.75 -2.54 -6.52
CA ILE A 326 145.56 -1.89 -7.69
C ILE A 326 145.00 -2.14 -9.22
N ASN A 327 145.68 -1.79 -10.39
CA ASN A 327 145.28 -1.73 -11.90
C ASN A 327 146.17 -2.57 -12.97
N PRO A 328 146.44 -2.40 -14.37
CA PRO A 328 146.29 -1.35 -15.50
C PRO A 328 145.93 -1.67 -17.09
N PRO A 329 146.75 -1.71 -18.26
CA PRO A 329 146.44 -1.15 -19.68
C PRO A 329 146.87 -1.86 -21.10
N VAL A 330 146.93 -1.13 -22.30
CA VAL A 330 147.52 -1.27 -23.78
C VAL A 330 146.80 -1.99 -25.01
N ASP A 331 147.06 -1.98 -26.41
CA ASP A 331 148.06 -1.47 -27.49
C ASP A 331 147.58 -1.45 -29.06
N ILE A 332 148.39 -1.10 -30.17
CA ILE A 332 147.98 -0.79 -31.65
C ILE A 332 149.01 -0.96 -32.91
N ASP A 333 148.64 -1.38 -34.20
CA ASP A 333 149.17 -0.98 -35.62
C ASP A 333 148.48 -1.63 -36.90
N GLY A 334 147.79 -0.91 -37.83
CA GLY A 334 147.19 -1.55 -39.05
C GLY A 334 146.30 -0.73 -40.03
N ILE A 335 146.77 0.40 -40.57
CA ILE A 335 145.88 1.53 -40.94
C ILE A 335 145.50 1.67 -42.45
N SER A 336 146.29 1.23 -43.44
CA SER A 336 146.06 1.65 -44.84
C SER A 336 144.87 0.97 -45.55
N THR A 337 144.67 -0.33 -45.40
CA THR A 337 143.53 -1.08 -45.99
C THR A 337 142.22 -0.82 -45.26
N TYR A 338 142.28 -0.33 -44.03
CA TYR A 338 141.11 0.10 -43.27
C TYR A 338 140.38 1.25 -44.00
N TYR A 339 141.10 2.26 -44.50
CA TYR A 339 140.46 3.44 -45.09
C TYR A 339 139.70 3.19 -46.40
N GLU A 340 140.19 2.31 -47.29
CA GLU A 340 139.43 1.98 -48.52
C GLU A 340 138.16 1.19 -48.19
N THR A 341 138.24 0.26 -47.22
CA THR A 341 137.09 -0.49 -46.70
C THR A 341 136.07 0.48 -46.09
N VAL A 342 136.53 1.37 -45.20
CA VAL A 342 135.71 2.42 -44.56
C VAL A 342 135.08 3.37 -45.56
N ILE A 343 135.73 3.72 -46.68
CA ILE A 343 135.10 4.55 -47.72
C ILE A 343 133.97 3.79 -48.44
N SER A 344 134.13 2.48 -48.67
CA SER A 344 133.05 1.63 -49.20
C SER A 344 131.88 1.53 -48.21
N ASP A 345 132.19 1.24 -46.95
CA ASP A 345 131.19 1.11 -45.86
C ASP A 345 130.45 2.44 -45.63
N LEU A 346 131.15 3.57 -45.55
CA LEU A 346 130.53 4.90 -45.45
C LEU A 346 129.67 5.25 -46.67
N THR A 347 130.01 4.78 -47.86
CA THR A 347 129.17 4.98 -49.06
C THR A 347 127.88 4.15 -48.97
N SER A 348 127.97 2.93 -48.42
CA SER A 348 126.82 2.07 -48.12
C SER A 348 125.94 2.67 -47.03
N ASP A 349 126.53 3.17 -45.94
CA ASP A 349 125.81 3.82 -44.84
C ASP A 349 125.17 5.14 -45.29
N VAL A 350 125.79 5.95 -46.15
CA VAL A 350 125.16 7.16 -46.72
C VAL A 350 123.95 6.78 -47.60
N ALA A 351 124.04 5.72 -48.40
CA ALA A 351 122.89 5.23 -49.18
C ALA A 351 121.75 4.73 -48.27
N LYS A 352 122.09 4.02 -47.19
CA LYS A 352 121.17 3.52 -46.18
C LYS A 352 120.50 4.65 -45.39
N ILE A 353 121.27 5.60 -44.86
CA ILE A 353 120.77 6.82 -44.19
C ILE A 353 119.83 7.60 -45.11
N LYS A 354 120.12 7.68 -46.41
CA LYS A 354 119.21 8.31 -47.37
C LYS A 354 117.88 7.54 -47.53
N SER A 355 117.94 6.21 -47.64
CA SER A 355 116.73 5.36 -47.64
C SER A 355 115.91 5.51 -46.35
N ASP A 356 116.58 5.51 -45.19
CA ASP A 356 115.94 5.68 -43.88
C ASP A 356 115.33 7.08 -43.74
N PHE A 357 115.97 8.13 -44.27
CA PHE A 357 115.43 9.49 -44.32
C PHE A 357 114.20 9.58 -45.24
N GLU A 358 114.24 8.98 -46.43
CA GLU A 358 113.07 8.92 -47.33
C GLU A 358 111.91 8.11 -46.71
N HIS A 359 112.20 7.09 -45.89
CA HIS A 359 111.20 6.36 -45.11
C HIS A 359 110.63 7.22 -43.97
N GLN A 360 111.47 7.94 -43.22
CA GLN A 360 111.02 8.86 -42.18
C GLN A 360 110.16 10.00 -42.77
N GLN A 361 110.53 10.55 -43.92
CA GLN A 361 109.76 11.59 -44.60
C GLN A 361 108.37 11.09 -45.04
N LYS A 362 108.26 9.85 -45.53
CA LYS A 362 106.97 9.19 -45.78
C LYS A 362 106.17 8.96 -44.49
N ASN A 363 106.82 8.59 -43.38
CA ASN A 363 106.16 8.43 -42.08
C ASN A 363 105.61 9.78 -41.54
N PHE A 364 106.37 10.87 -41.65
CA PHE A 364 105.89 12.21 -41.31
C PHE A 364 104.71 12.65 -42.18
N ALA A 365 104.71 12.34 -43.48
CA ALA A 365 103.56 12.61 -44.36
C ALA A 365 102.31 11.81 -43.98
N ASN A 366 102.47 10.55 -43.52
CA ASN A 366 101.36 9.75 -42.98
C ASN A 366 100.83 10.32 -41.67
N LEU A 367 101.71 10.59 -40.69
CA LEU A 367 101.35 11.17 -39.39
C LEU A 367 100.66 12.54 -39.52
N SER A 368 101.09 13.36 -40.48
CA SER A 368 100.45 14.66 -40.77
C SER A 368 99.01 14.49 -41.28
N ARG A 369 98.76 13.47 -42.13
CA ARG A 369 97.41 13.11 -42.58
C ARG A 369 96.56 12.60 -41.42
N GLU A 370 97.07 11.66 -40.64
CA GLU A 370 96.38 11.07 -39.48
C GLU A 370 96.00 12.15 -38.45
N ASN A 371 96.92 13.07 -38.14
CA ASN A 371 96.65 14.20 -37.26
C ASN A 371 95.56 15.13 -37.82
N SER A 372 95.56 15.37 -39.14
CA SER A 372 94.51 16.15 -39.82
C SER A 372 93.15 15.46 -39.76
N GLU A 373 93.09 14.14 -39.94
CA GLU A 373 91.86 13.34 -39.79
C GLU A 373 91.36 13.30 -38.34
N VAL A 374 92.26 13.23 -37.35
CA VAL A 374 91.91 13.33 -35.92
C VAL A 374 91.35 14.70 -35.61
N LEU A 375 91.97 15.79 -36.11
CA LEU A 375 91.46 17.15 -35.92
C LEU A 375 90.05 17.31 -36.50
N ALA A 376 89.79 16.77 -37.70
CA ALA A 376 88.47 16.77 -38.31
C ALA A 376 87.44 15.97 -37.48
N LYS A 377 87.81 14.81 -36.94
CA LYS A 377 86.96 14.02 -36.03
C LYS A 377 86.66 14.78 -34.73
N CYS A 378 87.63 15.49 -34.15
CA CYS A 378 87.42 16.33 -32.98
C CYS A 378 86.44 17.48 -33.24
N LEU A 379 86.54 18.17 -34.40
CA LEU A 379 85.61 19.23 -34.78
C LEU A 379 84.18 18.71 -35.00
N LEU A 380 84.01 17.53 -35.61
CA LEU A 380 82.70 16.89 -35.75
C LEU A 380 82.08 16.51 -34.39
N LEU A 381 82.89 15.98 -33.46
CA LEU A 381 82.45 15.66 -32.10
C LEU A 381 82.09 16.93 -31.31
N GLN A 382 82.85 18.02 -31.46
CA GLN A 382 82.56 19.30 -30.82
C GLN A 382 81.25 19.91 -31.35
N ASN A 383 81.01 19.88 -32.65
CA ASN A 383 79.74 20.33 -33.23
C ASN A 383 78.56 19.48 -32.72
N SER A 384 78.71 18.16 -32.66
CA SER A 384 77.65 17.28 -32.12
C SER A 384 77.41 17.46 -30.62
N LEU A 385 78.46 17.77 -29.84
CA LEU A 385 78.32 18.15 -28.43
C LEU A 385 77.48 19.42 -28.29
N ASN A 386 77.80 20.47 -29.03
CA ASN A 386 77.06 21.74 -29.04
C ASN A 386 75.58 21.50 -29.43
N GLU A 387 75.27 20.62 -30.40
CA GLU A 387 73.89 20.24 -30.74
C GLU A 387 73.16 19.57 -29.57
N LYS A 388 73.85 18.73 -28.77
CA LYS A 388 73.28 18.10 -27.57
C LYS A 388 73.05 19.10 -26.44
N GLU A 389 73.97 20.02 -26.21
CA GLU A 389 73.82 21.09 -25.21
C GLU A 389 72.62 21.99 -25.56
N ASN A 390 72.49 22.42 -26.82
CA ASN A 390 71.33 23.17 -27.31
C ASN A 390 69.99 22.39 -27.14
N THR A 391 69.98 21.07 -27.37
CA THR A 391 68.75 20.28 -27.11
C THR A 391 68.47 20.08 -25.62
N ILE A 392 69.49 20.05 -24.75
CA ILE A 392 69.32 20.03 -23.29
C ILE A 392 68.70 21.35 -22.81
N GLU A 393 69.13 22.52 -23.30
CA GLU A 393 68.53 23.81 -22.93
C GLU A 393 67.05 23.94 -23.38
N GLN A 394 66.71 23.40 -24.56
CA GLN A 394 65.33 23.35 -25.04
C GLN A 394 64.45 22.43 -24.18
N LEU A 395 64.98 21.29 -23.73
CA LEU A 395 64.27 20.39 -22.80
C LEU A 395 64.17 20.98 -21.39
N GLU A 396 65.19 21.68 -20.91
CA GLU A 396 65.20 22.42 -19.64
C GLU A 396 64.13 23.53 -19.60
N SER A 397 64.05 24.34 -20.65
CA SER A 397 63.06 25.43 -20.77
C SER A 397 61.64 24.87 -20.89
N SER A 398 61.42 23.84 -21.71
CA SER A 398 60.14 23.13 -21.78
C SER A 398 59.73 22.52 -20.42
N LYS A 399 60.67 21.90 -19.69
CA LYS A 399 60.46 21.36 -18.34
C LYS A 399 60.09 22.46 -17.32
N LYS A 400 60.71 23.64 -17.41
CA LYS A 400 60.37 24.82 -16.59
C LYS A 400 58.95 25.31 -16.90
N GLU A 401 58.57 25.39 -18.17
CA GLU A 401 57.22 25.79 -18.60
C GLU A 401 56.14 24.79 -18.16
N LEU A 402 56.38 23.48 -18.37
CA LEU A 402 55.47 22.41 -17.93
C LEU A 402 55.29 22.40 -16.41
N LYS A 403 56.36 22.67 -15.63
CA LYS A 403 56.26 22.80 -14.17
C LYS A 403 55.40 24.01 -13.75
N CYS A 404 55.49 25.13 -14.48
CA CYS A 404 54.64 26.29 -14.25
C CYS A 404 53.16 25.98 -14.57
N LYS A 405 52.89 25.37 -15.73
CA LYS A 405 51.54 24.91 -16.12
C LYS A 405 50.94 23.91 -15.12
N LEU A 406 51.75 23.01 -14.59
CA LEU A 406 51.34 22.06 -13.55
C LEU A 406 50.95 22.77 -12.24
N SER A 407 51.72 23.78 -11.80
CA SER A 407 51.34 24.58 -10.62
C SER A 407 49.99 25.26 -10.84
N GLN A 408 49.82 25.97 -11.96
CA GLN A 408 48.57 26.66 -12.29
C GLN A 408 47.36 25.72 -12.39
N ALA A 409 47.56 24.46 -12.79
CA ALA A 409 46.52 23.43 -12.79
C ALA A 409 46.16 22.98 -11.36
N MET A 410 47.16 22.76 -10.50
CA MET A 410 46.96 22.40 -9.09
C MET A 410 46.26 23.54 -8.32
N ASP A 411 46.66 24.80 -8.55
CA ASP A 411 46.05 25.99 -7.93
C ASP A 411 44.56 26.11 -8.32
N LYS A 412 44.23 25.88 -9.61
CA LYS A 412 42.84 25.81 -10.08
C LYS A 412 42.06 24.65 -9.44
N GLN A 413 42.66 23.46 -9.35
CA GLN A 413 42.01 22.29 -8.76
C GLN A 413 41.74 22.48 -7.25
N VAL A 414 42.62 23.16 -6.52
CA VAL A 414 42.39 23.56 -5.12
C VAL A 414 41.22 24.55 -5.02
N GLU A 415 41.16 25.53 -5.91
CA GLU A 415 40.10 26.55 -5.91
C GLU A 415 38.74 26.00 -6.34
N GLU A 416 38.70 25.03 -7.27
CA GLU A 416 37.50 24.26 -7.59
C GLU A 416 37.08 23.36 -6.42
N SER A 417 38.03 22.71 -5.74
CA SER A 417 37.75 21.88 -4.55
C SER A 417 37.13 22.70 -3.41
N ARG A 418 37.56 23.95 -3.21
CA ARG A 418 36.92 24.89 -2.26
C ARG A 418 35.47 25.18 -2.62
N LYS A 419 35.21 25.54 -3.88
CA LYS A 419 33.85 25.82 -4.38
C LYS A 419 32.93 24.61 -4.25
N LEU A 420 33.46 23.41 -4.48
CA LEU A 420 32.74 22.15 -4.29
C LEU A 420 32.42 21.89 -2.80
N ALA A 421 33.36 22.18 -1.89
CA ALA A 421 33.12 22.10 -0.44
C ALA A 421 32.08 23.12 0.05
N ASP A 422 32.10 24.36 -0.45
CA ASP A 422 31.08 25.37 -0.12
C ASP A 422 29.70 25.02 -0.70
N LEU A 423 29.65 24.41 -1.89
CA LEU A 423 28.41 23.85 -2.45
C LEU A 423 27.86 22.71 -1.58
N HIS A 424 28.68 21.72 -1.21
CA HIS A 424 28.28 20.66 -0.26
C HIS A 424 27.77 21.23 1.07
N LYS A 425 28.43 22.25 1.62
CA LYS A 425 28.02 22.95 2.84
C LYS A 425 26.68 23.67 2.70
N ASN A 426 26.32 24.12 1.50
CA ASN A 426 25.01 24.72 1.24
C ASN A 426 23.93 23.66 0.93
N CYS A 427 24.27 22.56 0.26
CA CYS A 427 23.38 21.40 0.12
C CYS A 427 22.98 20.83 1.48
N ALA A 428 23.94 20.59 2.39
CA ALA A 428 23.66 20.09 3.73
C ALA A 428 22.73 21.02 4.55
N LYS A 429 22.86 22.35 4.41
CA LYS A 429 21.90 23.30 5.02
C LYS A 429 20.50 23.10 4.44
N LEU A 430 20.37 23.08 3.11
CA LEU A 430 19.08 22.92 2.44
C LEU A 430 18.43 21.56 2.76
N GLU A 431 19.22 20.51 2.95
CA GLU A 431 18.75 19.21 3.46
C GLU A 431 18.19 19.34 4.89
N THR A 432 18.91 20.02 5.81
CA THR A 432 18.39 20.24 7.18
C THR A 432 17.14 21.14 7.22
N GLU A 433 17.07 22.19 6.38
CA GLU A 433 15.88 23.04 6.27
C GLU A 433 14.68 22.26 5.69
N LEU A 434 14.91 21.41 4.67
CA LEU A 434 13.89 20.56 4.07
C LEU A 434 13.43 19.45 5.03
N GLN A 435 14.33 18.90 5.84
CA GLN A 435 13.94 17.98 6.92
C GLN A 435 13.05 18.68 7.95
N LEU A 436 13.45 19.84 8.46
CA LEU A 436 12.64 20.62 9.41
C LEU A 436 11.26 20.99 8.83
N LYS A 437 11.18 21.32 7.53
CA LYS A 437 9.90 21.59 6.86
C LYS A 437 9.03 20.33 6.67
N ASN A 438 9.65 19.16 6.49
CA ASN A 438 8.93 17.89 6.51
C ASN A 438 8.43 17.56 7.93
N GLU A 439 9.21 17.79 8.97
CA GLU A 439 8.79 17.60 10.38
C GLU A 439 7.64 18.54 10.77
N GLU A 440 7.70 19.82 10.40
CA GLU A 440 6.58 20.78 10.53
C GLU A 440 5.32 20.27 9.82
N LYS A 441 5.45 19.86 8.55
CA LYS A 441 4.34 19.29 7.76
C LYS A 441 3.74 18.07 8.45
N ASP A 442 4.57 17.19 9.01
CA ASP A 442 4.13 15.96 9.67
C ASP A 442 3.36 16.26 10.98
N VAL A 443 3.78 17.29 11.73
CA VAL A 443 3.05 17.83 12.90
C VAL A 443 1.72 18.45 12.49
N VAL A 444 1.68 19.21 11.39
CA VAL A 444 0.43 19.76 10.83
C VAL A 444 -0.51 18.64 10.36
N GLU A 445 0.00 17.62 9.66
CA GLU A 445 -0.82 16.46 9.24
C GLU A 445 -1.39 15.69 10.43
N LYS A 446 -0.60 15.45 11.48
CA LYS A 446 -1.06 14.81 12.73
C LYS A 446 -2.14 15.65 13.40
N SER A 447 -1.98 16.98 13.42
CA SER A 447 -2.96 17.93 13.97
C SER A 447 -4.27 17.93 13.15
N VAL A 448 -4.20 17.95 11.81
CA VAL A 448 -5.36 17.87 10.92
C VAL A 448 -6.08 16.51 11.05
N LYS A 449 -5.33 15.40 11.21
CA LYS A 449 -5.90 14.07 11.47
C LYS A 449 -6.64 14.04 12.82
N ALA A 450 -6.08 14.66 13.87
CA ALA A 450 -6.73 14.81 15.17
C ALA A 450 -8.01 15.67 15.10
N ILE A 451 -7.97 16.83 14.43
CA ILE A 451 -9.15 17.70 14.24
C ILE A 451 -10.24 16.97 13.45
N LYS A 452 -9.90 16.24 12.39
CA LYS A 452 -10.87 15.40 11.64
C LYS A 452 -11.50 14.31 12.53
N ALA A 453 -10.72 13.67 13.40
CA ALA A 453 -11.24 12.68 14.34
C ALA A 453 -12.19 13.31 15.38
N GLN A 454 -11.85 14.48 15.92
CA GLN A 454 -12.72 15.25 16.82
C GLN A 454 -14.01 15.68 16.12
N PHE A 455 -13.93 16.21 14.90
CA PHE A 455 -15.11 16.64 14.13
C PHE A 455 -16.04 15.46 13.79
N ASN A 456 -15.48 14.29 13.46
CA ASN A 456 -16.26 13.06 13.29
C ASN A 456 -16.92 12.61 14.60
N SER A 457 -16.23 12.72 15.75
CA SER A 457 -16.82 12.45 17.07
C SER A 457 -17.99 13.40 17.38
N PHE A 458 -17.82 14.71 17.13
CA PHE A 458 -18.89 15.70 17.24
C PHE A 458 -20.07 15.39 16.31
N ARG A 459 -19.82 15.02 15.05
CA ARG A 459 -20.87 14.61 14.10
C ARG A 459 -21.64 13.37 14.59
N CYS A 460 -20.96 12.38 15.15
CA CYS A 460 -21.59 11.20 15.76
C CYS A 460 -22.28 11.50 17.11
N GLY A 461 -21.88 12.56 17.83
CA GLY A 461 -22.60 13.09 18.99
C GLY A 461 -23.90 13.80 18.57
N TYR A 462 -23.80 14.71 17.61
CA TYR A 462 -24.93 15.45 17.04
C TYR A 462 -25.98 14.51 16.43
N GLN A 463 -25.57 13.48 15.69
CA GLN A 463 -26.51 12.51 15.14
C GLN A 463 -27.25 11.75 16.25
N ARG A 464 -26.55 11.28 17.30
CA ARG A 464 -27.21 10.64 18.45
C ARG A 464 -28.19 11.56 19.18
N LEU A 465 -27.84 12.84 19.36
CA LEU A 465 -28.74 13.85 19.92
C LEU A 465 -29.96 14.09 19.02
N LYS A 466 -29.79 14.11 17.69
CA LYS A 466 -30.89 14.20 16.73
C LYS A 466 -31.80 12.98 16.80
N ASP A 467 -31.23 11.78 16.85
CA ASP A 467 -31.99 10.52 16.97
C ASP A 467 -32.69 10.38 18.34
N GLU A 468 -32.14 10.99 19.39
CA GLU A 468 -32.75 11.11 20.71
C GLU A 468 -33.91 12.10 20.74
N LEU A 469 -33.72 13.29 20.18
CA LEU A 469 -34.78 14.28 20.01
C LEU A 469 -35.92 13.72 19.15
N SER A 470 -35.61 13.00 18.07
CA SER A 470 -36.61 12.33 17.23
C SER A 470 -37.38 11.24 18.00
N ARG A 471 -36.72 10.44 18.84
CA ARG A 471 -37.38 9.47 19.74
C ARG A 471 -38.27 10.16 20.77
N LYS A 472 -37.79 11.24 21.40
CA LYS A 472 -38.57 12.00 22.40
C LYS A 472 -39.76 12.73 21.78
N ASN A 473 -39.65 13.25 20.56
CA ASN A 473 -40.79 13.81 19.84
C ASN A 473 -41.84 12.74 19.50
N LEU A 474 -41.42 11.53 19.10
CA LEU A 474 -42.34 10.40 18.88
C LEU A 474 -43.02 9.93 20.17
N GLU A 475 -42.32 10.00 21.30
CA GLU A 475 -42.84 9.72 22.64
C GLU A 475 -43.87 10.77 23.08
N ILE A 476 -43.58 12.06 22.88
CA ILE A 476 -44.53 13.17 23.10
C ILE A 476 -45.79 12.99 22.25
N VAL A 477 -45.66 12.69 20.95
CA VAL A 477 -46.81 12.45 20.06
C VAL A 477 -47.64 11.22 20.48
N ARG A 478 -47.01 10.18 21.06
CA ARG A 478 -47.74 9.06 21.67
C ARG A 478 -48.48 9.46 22.93
N LEU A 479 -47.83 10.20 23.83
CA LEU A 479 -48.44 10.68 25.07
C LEU A 479 -49.59 11.65 24.80
N GLN A 480 -49.49 12.50 23.78
CA GLN A 480 -50.58 13.37 23.33
C GLN A 480 -51.80 12.57 22.85
N ARG A 481 -51.61 11.50 22.06
CA ARG A 481 -52.73 10.61 21.66
C ARG A 481 -53.34 9.91 22.86
N ALA A 482 -52.52 9.33 23.74
CA ALA A 482 -53.01 8.65 24.95
C ALA A 482 -53.78 9.61 25.88
N LEU A 483 -53.40 10.90 25.92
CA LEU A 483 -54.13 11.94 26.63
C LEU A 483 -55.49 12.21 25.97
N SER A 484 -55.55 12.41 24.65
CA SER A 484 -56.84 12.60 23.95
C SER A 484 -57.73 11.36 23.98
N GLU A 485 -57.17 10.15 23.94
CA GLU A 485 -57.89 8.89 24.18
C GLU A 485 -58.48 8.84 25.60
N LEU A 486 -57.75 9.34 26.61
CA LEU A 486 -58.25 9.50 27.99
C LEU A 486 -59.32 10.61 28.11
N GLU A 487 -59.19 11.71 27.39
CA GLU A 487 -60.19 12.79 27.33
C GLU A 487 -61.49 12.29 26.70
N GLU A 488 -61.42 11.54 25.59
CA GLU A 488 -62.60 10.89 25.01
C GLU A 488 -63.21 9.82 25.92
N ASN A 489 -62.38 8.99 26.58
CA ASN A 489 -62.86 7.97 27.51
C ASN A 489 -63.58 8.62 28.70
N THR A 490 -62.99 9.65 29.31
CA THR A 490 -63.62 10.37 30.43
C THR A 490 -64.85 11.18 30.02
N ALA A 491 -64.93 11.67 28.78
CA ALA A 491 -66.16 12.24 28.23
C ALA A 491 -67.27 11.17 28.06
N ARG A 492 -66.93 9.98 27.55
CA ARG A 492 -67.87 8.84 27.44
C ARG A 492 -68.30 8.31 28.81
N ASP A 493 -67.40 8.26 29.79
CA ASP A 493 -67.71 7.90 31.17
C ASP A 493 -68.62 8.94 31.84
N ALA A 494 -68.38 10.24 31.61
CA ALA A 494 -69.26 11.31 32.09
C ALA A 494 -70.67 11.23 31.47
N GLU A 495 -70.78 10.89 30.18
CA GLU A 495 -72.07 10.63 29.52
C GLU A 495 -72.77 9.39 30.12
N HIS A 496 -72.02 8.33 30.43
CA HIS A 496 -72.54 7.16 31.13
C HIS A 496 -73.02 7.48 32.56
N VAL A 497 -72.27 8.30 33.31
CA VAL A 497 -72.68 8.78 34.64
C VAL A 497 -73.93 9.67 34.54
N ALA A 498 -74.05 10.53 33.53
CA ALA A 498 -75.26 11.32 33.30
C ALA A 498 -76.48 10.42 33.05
N LYS A 499 -76.36 9.40 32.19
CA LYS A 499 -77.42 8.40 31.93
C LYS A 499 -77.75 7.54 33.16
N LEU A 500 -76.76 7.24 34.01
CA LEU A 500 -76.99 6.55 35.29
C LEU A 500 -77.72 7.44 36.31
N ASN A 501 -77.39 8.74 36.37
CA ASN A 501 -78.08 9.71 37.21
C ASN A 501 -79.52 9.96 36.74
N GLU A 502 -79.77 9.99 35.43
CA GLU A 502 -81.14 10.04 34.88
C GLU A 502 -81.95 8.79 35.24
N ARG A 503 -81.33 7.60 35.14
CA ARG A 503 -81.94 6.34 35.59
C ARG A 503 -82.19 6.31 37.10
N LEU A 504 -81.28 6.85 37.92
CA LEU A 504 -81.51 7.01 39.36
C LEU A 504 -82.68 7.95 39.63
N ALA A 505 -82.76 9.11 38.95
CA ALA A 505 -83.88 10.03 39.06
C ALA A 505 -85.22 9.46 38.51
N PHE A 506 -85.19 8.43 37.66
CA PHE A 506 -86.36 7.63 37.31
C PHE A 506 -86.71 6.63 38.42
N VAL A 507 -85.74 5.88 38.94
CA VAL A 507 -85.91 4.93 40.05
C VAL A 507 -86.41 5.63 41.31
N GLU A 508 -85.92 6.83 41.64
CA GLU A 508 -86.41 7.63 42.78
C GLU A 508 -87.86 8.10 42.60
N ARG A 509 -88.30 8.36 41.36
CA ARG A 509 -89.71 8.67 41.08
C ARG A 509 -90.57 7.42 41.24
N ALA A 510 -90.19 6.31 40.62
CA ALA A 510 -90.87 5.03 40.77
C ALA A 510 -90.91 4.55 42.24
N ASN A 511 -89.87 4.84 43.04
CA ASN A 511 -89.82 4.50 44.46
C ASN A 511 -90.69 5.43 45.33
N LYS A 512 -90.83 6.72 44.95
CA LYS A 512 -91.81 7.63 45.58
C LYS A 512 -93.25 7.26 45.22
N GLU A 513 -93.49 6.83 43.98
CA GLU A 513 -94.77 6.27 43.54
C GLU A 513 -95.09 4.95 44.27
N ALA A 514 -94.08 4.10 44.50
CA ALA A 514 -94.21 2.86 45.27
C ALA A 514 -94.45 3.13 46.77
N GLU A 515 -93.75 4.08 47.40
CA GLU A 515 -94.04 4.50 48.79
C GLU A 515 -95.43 5.12 48.90
N PHE A 516 -95.88 5.93 47.93
CA PHE A 516 -97.25 6.48 47.90
C PHE A 516 -98.31 5.38 47.71
N ALA A 517 -98.06 4.39 46.84
CA ALA A 517 -98.93 3.22 46.68
C ALA A 517 -98.98 2.40 47.99
N LYS A 518 -97.83 2.16 48.62
CA LYS A 518 -97.69 1.49 49.92
C LYS A 518 -98.38 2.25 51.05
N GLU A 519 -98.35 3.58 51.06
CA GLU A 519 -99.07 4.41 52.03
C GLU A 519 -100.59 4.33 51.81
N ASN A 520 -101.05 4.34 50.55
CA ASN A 520 -102.45 4.08 50.23
C ASN A 520 -102.88 2.67 50.66
N TYR A 521 -102.11 1.62 50.34
CA TYR A 521 -102.38 0.26 50.80
C TYR A 521 -102.30 0.12 52.33
N LEU A 522 -101.44 0.87 53.02
CA LEU A 522 -101.39 0.89 54.48
C LEU A 522 -102.65 1.56 55.08
N ASN A 523 -103.14 2.63 54.45
CA ASN A 523 -104.41 3.26 54.82
C ASN A 523 -105.63 2.37 54.51
N GLU A 524 -105.58 1.58 53.43
CA GLU A 524 -106.58 0.59 53.06
C GLU A 524 -106.55 -0.65 53.98
N ILE A 525 -105.37 -1.11 54.38
CA ILE A 525 -105.18 -2.12 55.43
C ILE A 525 -105.67 -1.57 56.79
N ASN A 526 -105.46 -0.30 57.10
CA ASN A 526 -105.95 0.30 58.35
C ASN A 526 -107.47 0.52 58.36
N SER A 527 -108.11 0.76 57.21
CA SER A 527 -109.58 0.80 57.10
C SER A 527 -110.18 -0.61 57.13
N LEU A 528 -109.54 -1.60 56.49
CA LEU A 528 -109.90 -3.01 56.60
C LEU A 528 -109.73 -3.55 58.03
N ASN A 529 -108.64 -3.20 58.73
CA ASN A 529 -108.44 -3.59 60.13
C ASN A 529 -109.53 -2.99 61.04
N LYS A 530 -109.95 -1.74 60.83
CA LYS A 530 -111.13 -1.16 61.51
C LYS A 530 -112.44 -1.87 61.17
N ALA A 531 -112.60 -2.38 59.96
CA ALA A 531 -113.76 -3.20 59.59
C ALA A 531 -113.70 -4.61 60.25
N ILE A 532 -112.51 -5.18 60.41
CA ILE A 532 -112.27 -6.47 61.06
C ILE A 532 -112.47 -6.38 62.58
N GLU A 533 -111.98 -5.33 63.24
CA GLU A 533 -112.28 -5.02 64.64
C GLU A 533 -113.79 -4.87 64.89
N GLY A 534 -114.54 -4.37 63.90
CA GLY A 534 -116.00 -4.27 63.94
C GLY A 534 -116.77 -5.58 63.73
N LEU A 535 -116.11 -6.69 63.35
CA LEU A 535 -116.77 -7.92 62.91
C LEU A 535 -116.37 -9.19 63.69
N GLN A 536 -115.51 -9.11 64.71
CA GLN A 536 -115.14 -10.28 65.52
C GLN A 536 -116.09 -10.50 66.73
N THR A 537 -117.35 -10.81 66.45
CA THR A 537 -118.19 -11.56 67.41
C THR A 537 -118.81 -12.80 66.76
N LYS A 538 -118.62 -13.94 67.43
CA LYS A 538 -118.92 -15.33 67.00
C LYS A 538 -117.96 -15.95 65.96
N PRO A 539 -117.58 -17.24 66.12
CA PRO A 539 -116.83 -18.02 65.12
C PRO A 539 -117.76 -18.80 64.18
N GLU A 540 -117.27 -19.21 63.00
CA GLU A 540 -117.19 -20.63 62.56
C GLU A 540 -116.63 -20.80 61.13
N GLU A 541 -115.66 -21.72 61.01
CA GLU A 541 -115.27 -22.59 59.87
C GLU A 541 -114.88 -22.11 58.44
N ASN A 542 -114.15 -23.04 57.78
CA ASN A 542 -113.96 -23.27 56.33
C ASN A 542 -112.92 -22.47 55.50
N ASN A 543 -111.74 -23.09 55.39
CA ASN A 543 -111.15 -23.58 54.12
C ASN A 543 -111.20 -22.68 52.87
N ASN A 544 -110.02 -22.23 52.39
CA ASN A 544 -109.36 -22.99 51.30
C ASN A 544 -107.90 -22.58 50.97
N THR A 545 -107.24 -23.54 50.32
CA THR A 545 -105.88 -23.53 49.72
C THR A 545 -105.59 -22.37 48.74
N SER A 546 -104.32 -21.97 48.58
CA SER A 546 -103.48 -22.39 47.42
C SER A 546 -102.05 -21.82 47.42
N ARG A 547 -101.13 -22.55 46.77
CA ARG A 547 -99.81 -22.13 46.24
C ARG A 547 -98.88 -21.28 47.13
N ALA A 548 -98.11 -21.99 47.95
CA ALA A 548 -96.65 -21.82 47.90
C ALA A 548 -96.08 -22.89 46.94
N VAL A 549 -95.14 -22.52 46.04
CA VAL A 549 -94.09 -23.36 45.40
C VAL A 549 -93.35 -22.58 44.29
N ASP A 550 -94.08 -21.82 43.46
CA ASP A 550 -93.62 -21.35 42.13
C ASP A 550 -92.67 -20.11 42.13
N VAL A 551 -91.64 -20.06 42.99
CA VAL A 551 -90.68 -18.91 43.05
C VAL A 551 -89.19 -19.34 42.99
N MET A 552 -88.86 -20.63 43.08
CA MET A 552 -87.47 -21.13 43.09
C MET A 552 -86.98 -21.75 41.75
N GLU A 553 -87.57 -21.37 40.61
CA GLU A 553 -87.11 -21.82 39.27
C GLU A 553 -86.96 -20.68 38.23
N TYR A 554 -86.44 -19.51 38.63
CA TYR A 554 -86.25 -18.36 37.70
C TYR A 554 -84.78 -17.92 37.49
N ILE A 555 -83.79 -18.56 38.13
CA ILE A 555 -82.38 -18.10 38.12
C ILE A 555 -81.45 -18.95 37.22
N CYS A 556 -81.95 -20.00 36.56
CA CYS A 556 -81.14 -20.93 35.74
C CYS A 556 -81.46 -20.96 34.23
N LYS A 557 -81.98 -19.87 33.64
CA LYS A 557 -82.31 -19.78 32.19
C LYS A 557 -81.86 -18.45 31.53
N SER A 558 -80.55 -18.17 31.54
CA SER A 558 -80.01 -16.94 30.92
C SER A 558 -78.55 -17.03 30.42
N CYS A 559 -78.05 -18.23 30.08
CA CYS A 559 -76.75 -18.42 29.41
C CYS A 559 -76.79 -19.55 28.37
N ASN A 560 -77.35 -19.26 27.18
CA ASN A 560 -76.99 -19.87 25.89
C ASN A 560 -77.75 -19.19 24.75
N ILE A 561 -77.33 -19.47 23.51
CA ILE A 561 -77.73 -18.84 22.24
C ILE A 561 -77.03 -17.46 22.02
N GLY A 562 -76.38 -17.21 20.88
CA GLY A 562 -76.28 -18.08 19.70
C GLY A 562 -75.11 -17.80 18.77
N GLU A 563 -74.74 -18.86 18.05
CA GLU A 563 -74.05 -18.81 16.76
C GLU A 563 -75.10 -18.52 15.68
N ASP A 564 -74.83 -17.62 14.72
CA ASP A 564 -75.25 -17.83 13.32
C ASP A 564 -74.60 -16.85 12.33
N GLY A 565 -74.48 -17.27 11.07
CA GLY A 565 -74.20 -16.42 9.90
C GLY A 565 -72.71 -16.10 9.59
N SER A 566 -72.27 -16.04 8.31
CA SER A 566 -73.01 -16.34 7.07
C SER A 566 -72.11 -16.56 5.82
N ASN A 567 -72.61 -17.38 4.89
CA ASN A 567 -72.42 -17.37 3.42
C ASN A 567 -71.12 -16.84 2.75
N ARG A 568 -70.54 -17.65 1.83
CA ARG A 568 -70.62 -17.40 0.36
C ARG A 568 -70.08 -18.52 -0.55
N ARG A 569 -70.97 -18.99 -1.45
CA ARG A 569 -70.82 -19.38 -2.88
C ARG A 569 -69.63 -20.21 -3.40
N SER A 570 -69.97 -21.16 -4.26
CA SER A 570 -69.08 -21.97 -5.14
C SER A 570 -68.96 -21.42 -6.57
N VAL A 571 -67.76 -21.48 -7.17
CA VAL A 571 -67.50 -21.37 -8.62
C VAL A 571 -66.51 -22.49 -9.02
N SER A 572 -66.35 -22.80 -10.32
CA SER A 572 -65.89 -24.11 -10.81
C SER A 572 -64.66 -24.10 -11.75
N SER A 573 -64.25 -25.31 -12.15
CA SER A 573 -63.30 -25.68 -13.24
C SER A 573 -61.80 -25.69 -12.92
N GLY A 574 -61.05 -26.53 -13.67
CA GLY A 574 -59.62 -26.82 -13.48
C GLY A 574 -58.72 -25.64 -13.82
N ASN A 575 -57.53 -25.51 -13.23
CA ASN A 575 -56.37 -26.41 -13.38
C ASN A 575 -55.53 -26.59 -12.09
N HIS A 576 -56.09 -26.31 -10.91
CA HIS A 576 -55.37 -26.35 -9.62
C HIS A 576 -54.55 -27.63 -9.35
N SER A 577 -54.99 -28.81 -9.83
CA SER A 577 -54.34 -30.11 -9.54
C SER A 577 -52.85 -30.14 -9.88
N ASP A 578 -52.47 -29.76 -11.10
CA ASP A 578 -51.08 -29.83 -11.54
C ASP A 578 -50.23 -28.67 -11.01
N TYR A 579 -50.86 -27.51 -10.73
CA TYR A 579 -50.19 -26.42 -10.02
C TYR A 579 -49.86 -26.81 -8.56
N ILE A 580 -50.78 -27.51 -7.87
CA ILE A 580 -50.56 -28.06 -6.53
C ILE A 580 -49.47 -29.14 -6.56
N LYS A 581 -49.44 -30.04 -7.55
CA LYS A 581 -48.32 -30.99 -7.72
C LYS A 581 -46.98 -30.29 -7.94
N LEU A 582 -46.94 -29.22 -8.74
CA LEU A 582 -45.71 -28.49 -9.03
C LEU A 582 -45.21 -27.71 -7.80
N LEU A 583 -46.12 -27.13 -7.00
CA LEU A 583 -45.79 -26.60 -5.68
C LEU A 583 -45.29 -27.68 -4.72
N LEU A 584 -45.98 -28.82 -4.61
CA LEU A 584 -45.55 -29.93 -3.75
C LEU A 584 -44.17 -30.46 -4.13
N ASN A 585 -43.90 -30.67 -5.42
CA ASN A 585 -42.59 -31.08 -5.90
C ASN A 585 -41.50 -30.05 -5.60
N ARG A 586 -41.80 -28.75 -5.73
CA ARG A 586 -40.87 -27.67 -5.37
C ARG A 586 -40.60 -27.61 -3.86
N ILE A 587 -41.64 -27.80 -3.04
CA ILE A 587 -41.55 -27.86 -1.58
C ILE A 587 -40.74 -29.09 -1.14
N VAL A 588 -40.99 -30.26 -1.72
CA VAL A 588 -40.23 -31.50 -1.45
C VAL A 588 -38.76 -31.35 -1.85
N ALA A 589 -38.46 -30.81 -3.04
CA ALA A 589 -37.09 -30.55 -3.47
C ALA A 589 -36.38 -29.55 -2.54
N GLN A 590 -37.07 -28.50 -2.08
CA GLN A 590 -36.51 -27.53 -1.15
C GLN A 590 -36.29 -28.13 0.26
N PHE A 591 -37.18 -29.02 0.73
CA PHE A 591 -36.93 -29.80 1.95
C PHE A 591 -35.75 -30.77 1.80
N GLN A 592 -35.53 -31.38 0.63
CA GLN A 592 -34.38 -32.25 0.36
C GLN A 592 -33.06 -31.47 0.36
N CYS A 593 -33.00 -30.29 -0.26
CA CYS A 593 -31.83 -29.40 -0.16
C CYS A 593 -31.59 -28.91 1.26
N ASN A 594 -32.64 -28.54 2.00
CA ASN A 594 -32.52 -28.15 3.41
C ASN A 594 -32.01 -29.33 4.27
N ALA A 595 -32.43 -30.56 3.98
CA ALA A 595 -31.98 -31.76 4.71
C ALA A 595 -30.49 -32.07 4.48
N THR A 596 -29.95 -31.88 3.28
CA THR A 596 -28.51 -32.04 3.02
C THR A 596 -27.69 -30.90 3.62
N GLU A 597 -28.22 -29.68 3.66
CA GLU A 597 -27.59 -28.55 4.34
C GLU A 597 -27.58 -28.73 5.87
N ILE A 598 -28.66 -29.26 6.45
CA ILE A 598 -28.72 -29.64 7.88
C ILE A 598 -27.72 -30.77 8.17
N ALA A 599 -27.69 -31.84 7.37
CA ALA A 599 -26.76 -32.96 7.58
C ALA A 599 -25.27 -32.57 7.47
N THR A 600 -24.93 -31.56 6.66
CA THR A 600 -23.57 -31.00 6.60
C THR A 600 -23.27 -30.06 7.78
N LYS A 601 -24.23 -29.22 8.19
CA LYS A 601 -24.14 -28.42 9.43
C LYS A 601 -23.96 -29.32 10.67
N ASP A 602 -24.67 -30.43 10.78
CA ASP A 602 -24.55 -31.38 11.89
C ASP A 602 -23.20 -32.11 11.91
N ARG A 603 -22.63 -32.48 10.75
CA ARG A 603 -21.25 -32.98 10.68
C ARG A 603 -20.25 -31.95 11.20
N ASN A 604 -20.39 -30.69 10.81
CA ASN A 604 -19.52 -29.61 11.25
C ASN A 604 -19.67 -29.34 12.77
N ILE A 605 -20.89 -29.37 13.29
CA ILE A 605 -21.19 -29.27 14.73
C ILE A 605 -20.58 -30.46 15.50
N ALA A 606 -20.68 -31.69 14.98
CA ALA A 606 -20.09 -32.87 15.59
C ALA A 606 -18.55 -32.80 15.62
N GLU A 607 -17.91 -32.29 14.56
CA GLU A 607 -16.45 -32.10 14.54
C GLU A 607 -15.99 -30.97 15.47
N LEU A 608 -16.71 -29.85 15.51
CA LEU A 608 -16.49 -28.77 16.49
C LEU A 608 -16.65 -29.29 17.93
N ARG A 609 -17.66 -30.12 18.22
CA ARG A 609 -17.83 -30.78 19.52
C ARG A 609 -16.63 -31.69 19.86
N ARG A 610 -16.08 -32.45 18.89
CA ARG A 610 -14.83 -33.23 19.10
C ARG A 610 -13.62 -32.34 19.38
N LYS A 611 -13.44 -31.24 18.62
CA LYS A 611 -12.36 -30.27 18.80
C LYS A 611 -12.44 -29.60 20.19
N ILE A 612 -13.64 -29.17 20.60
CA ILE A 612 -13.93 -28.62 21.93
C ILE A 612 -13.65 -29.65 23.03
N ALA A 613 -14.05 -30.93 22.85
CA ALA A 613 -13.79 -31.99 23.84
C ALA A 613 -12.28 -32.25 24.04
N LYS A 614 -11.50 -32.30 22.94
CA LYS A 614 -10.02 -32.39 23.01
C LYS A 614 -9.42 -31.19 23.76
N LEU A 615 -9.87 -29.97 23.45
CA LEU A 615 -9.40 -28.75 24.11
C LEU A 615 -9.76 -28.73 25.61
N LYS A 616 -11.00 -29.12 25.97
CA LYS A 616 -11.47 -29.21 27.36
C LYS A 616 -10.65 -30.22 28.17
N LYS A 617 -10.31 -31.38 27.60
CA LYS A 617 -9.44 -32.37 28.26
C LYS A 617 -8.03 -31.81 28.49
N PHE A 618 -7.42 -31.18 27.47
CA PHE A 618 -6.11 -30.53 27.62
C PHE A 618 -6.12 -29.43 28.69
N LEU A 619 -7.18 -28.61 28.76
CA LEU A 619 -7.34 -27.58 29.77
C LEU A 619 -7.53 -28.17 31.18
N MET A 620 -8.35 -29.21 31.36
CA MET A 620 -8.49 -29.87 32.69
C MET A 620 -7.18 -30.45 33.18
N ASN A 621 -6.45 -31.24 32.37
CA ASN A 621 -5.13 -31.76 32.72
C ASN A 621 -4.09 -30.66 33.06
N ARG A 622 -4.30 -29.42 32.59
CA ARG A 622 -3.44 -28.26 32.89
C ARG A 622 -3.90 -27.50 34.14
N VAL A 623 -5.20 -27.44 34.41
CA VAL A 623 -5.77 -26.90 35.67
C VAL A 623 -5.40 -27.82 36.84
N GLU A 624 -5.57 -29.12 36.69
CA GLU A 624 -5.22 -30.15 37.69
C GLU A 624 -3.75 -30.04 38.14
N LYS A 625 -2.81 -29.89 37.19
CA LYS A 625 -1.38 -29.65 37.48
C LYS A 625 -1.07 -28.28 38.10
N ILE A 626 -1.98 -27.31 38.01
CA ILE A 626 -1.87 -26.02 38.71
C ILE A 626 -2.43 -26.17 40.14
N GLU A 627 -3.59 -26.83 40.29
CA GLU A 627 -4.16 -27.14 41.60
C GLU A 627 -3.21 -27.99 42.46
N GLU A 628 -2.58 -29.01 41.90
CA GLU A 628 -1.59 -29.85 42.59
C GLU A 628 -0.43 -29.00 43.14
N ARG A 629 0.07 -28.05 42.35
CA ARG A 629 1.08 -27.07 42.79
C ARG A 629 0.53 -26.16 43.89
N CYS A 630 -0.68 -25.62 43.74
CA CYS A 630 -1.32 -24.80 44.77
C CYS A 630 -1.52 -25.56 46.08
N ARG A 631 -1.91 -26.84 46.04
CA ARG A 631 -2.01 -27.73 47.22
C ARG A 631 -0.64 -27.92 47.87
N SER A 632 0.43 -28.13 47.10
CA SER A 632 1.79 -28.26 47.66
C SER A 632 2.31 -26.96 48.29
N PHE A 633 1.99 -25.80 47.71
CA PHE A 633 2.29 -24.49 48.31
C PHE A 633 1.47 -24.23 49.57
N SER A 634 0.17 -24.55 49.58
CA SER A 634 -0.67 -24.41 50.77
C SER A 634 -0.12 -25.25 51.93
N LYS A 635 0.14 -26.54 51.69
CA LYS A 635 0.68 -27.44 52.72
C LYS A 635 1.99 -26.91 53.34
N ARG A 636 2.89 -26.39 52.51
CA ARG A 636 4.16 -25.79 52.97
C ARG A 636 3.96 -24.46 53.71
N SER A 637 2.94 -23.69 53.35
CA SER A 637 2.49 -22.52 54.10
C SER A 637 1.93 -22.91 55.47
N ASP A 638 1.11 -23.95 55.54
CA ASP A 638 0.51 -24.46 56.78
C ASP A 638 1.57 -25.05 57.73
N GLU A 639 2.58 -25.73 57.19
CA GLU A 639 3.77 -26.21 57.92
C GLU A 639 4.58 -25.03 58.50
N ASN A 640 4.88 -24.01 57.70
CA ASN A 640 5.53 -22.77 58.18
C ASN A 640 4.70 -22.04 59.24
N MET A 641 3.37 -22.01 59.09
CA MET A 641 2.48 -21.31 60.00
C MET A 641 2.34 -22.04 61.34
N LYS A 642 2.38 -23.37 61.35
CA LYS A 642 2.52 -24.18 62.57
C LYS A 642 3.85 -23.93 63.28
N MET A 643 4.96 -23.85 62.53
CA MET A 643 6.28 -23.53 63.10
C MET A 643 6.30 -22.13 63.73
N LEU A 644 5.76 -21.12 63.04
CA LEU A 644 5.57 -19.77 63.61
C LEU A 644 4.71 -19.77 64.87
N LYS A 645 3.59 -20.52 64.87
CA LYS A 645 2.69 -20.58 66.01
C LYS A 645 3.35 -21.23 67.24
N ALA A 646 4.11 -22.31 67.05
CA ALA A 646 4.89 -22.93 68.12
C ALA A 646 5.97 -21.99 68.70
N LEU A 647 6.60 -21.16 67.86
CA LEU A 647 7.55 -20.14 68.32
C LEU A 647 6.85 -19.04 69.16
N CYS A 648 5.65 -18.61 68.78
CA CYS A 648 4.86 -17.65 69.56
C CYS A 648 4.29 -18.24 70.87
N GLU A 649 3.89 -19.51 70.87
CA GLU A 649 3.33 -20.16 72.07
C GLU A 649 4.41 -20.38 73.16
N ASN A 650 5.69 -20.51 72.76
CA ASN A 650 6.85 -20.60 73.65
C ASN A 650 7.35 -19.25 74.22
N SER A 651 6.88 -18.09 73.73
CA SER A 651 7.48 -16.77 74.06
C SER A 651 6.80 -16.00 75.21
N LYS A 652 6.07 -16.69 76.09
CA LYS A 652 5.32 -16.10 77.22
C LYS A 652 6.21 -15.63 78.39
N GLY A 653 7.06 -14.63 78.13
CA GLY A 653 7.76 -13.83 79.12
C GLY A 653 7.39 -12.35 78.99
N CYS A 654 7.48 -11.59 80.08
CA CYS A 654 7.13 -10.16 80.10
C CYS A 654 8.02 -9.32 79.14
N ASP A 655 7.56 -8.11 78.83
CA ASP A 655 8.17 -7.08 77.94
C ASP A 655 7.96 -7.22 76.43
N GLN A 656 7.29 -8.27 75.93
CA GLN A 656 7.13 -8.45 74.48
C GLN A 656 6.05 -7.56 73.82
N SER A 657 5.32 -6.70 74.55
CA SER A 657 4.17 -5.94 74.02
C SER A 657 4.51 -5.02 72.83
N GLU A 658 5.57 -4.21 72.94
CA GLU A 658 5.99 -3.34 71.83
C GLU A 658 6.63 -4.11 70.68
N LYS A 659 7.43 -5.14 71.00
CA LYS A 659 8.03 -6.04 69.99
C LYS A 659 6.95 -6.77 69.20
N TYR A 660 5.86 -7.18 69.84
CA TYR A 660 4.68 -7.77 69.21
C TYR A 660 3.95 -6.77 68.31
N LYS A 661 3.70 -5.53 68.78
CA LYS A 661 3.14 -4.45 67.93
C LYS A 661 4.03 -4.15 66.72
N HIS A 662 5.35 -4.11 66.90
CA HIS A 662 6.32 -3.89 65.82
C HIS A 662 6.34 -5.06 64.82
N LEU A 663 6.33 -6.31 65.29
CA LEU A 663 6.19 -7.50 64.45
C LEU A 663 4.85 -7.53 63.71
N GLN A 664 3.75 -7.11 64.36
CA GLN A 664 2.43 -7.01 63.75
C GLN A 664 2.38 -5.92 62.66
N ALA A 665 3.06 -4.78 62.87
CA ALA A 665 3.23 -3.75 61.86
C ALA A 665 4.11 -4.23 60.69
N LEU A 666 5.25 -4.88 60.96
CA LEU A 666 6.09 -5.50 59.93
C LEU A 666 5.33 -6.58 59.13
N LEU A 667 4.48 -7.36 59.79
CA LEU A 667 3.62 -8.35 59.14
C LEU A 667 2.56 -7.69 58.25
N GLN A 668 1.93 -6.59 58.70
CA GLN A 668 1.02 -5.81 57.85
C GLN A 668 1.74 -5.21 56.64
N VAL A 669 2.94 -4.64 56.83
CA VAL A 669 3.78 -4.12 55.73
C VAL A 669 4.13 -5.24 54.74
N LYS A 670 4.54 -6.42 55.22
CA LYS A 670 4.85 -7.58 54.36
C LYS A 670 3.61 -8.13 53.64
N ILE A 671 2.45 -8.17 54.29
CA ILE A 671 1.17 -8.52 53.64
C ILE A 671 0.82 -7.50 52.55
N GLN A 672 1.11 -6.21 52.76
CA GLN A 672 0.86 -5.17 51.75
C GLN A 672 1.89 -5.23 50.60
N GLU A 673 3.17 -5.49 50.90
CA GLU A 673 4.19 -5.78 49.88
C GLU A 673 3.79 -6.95 48.99
N GLU A 674 3.35 -8.08 49.56
CA GLU A 674 2.93 -9.24 48.76
C GLU A 674 1.65 -8.95 47.96
N LYS A 675 0.68 -8.21 48.52
CA LYS A 675 -0.48 -7.73 47.75
C LYS A 675 -0.06 -6.85 46.57
N ASP A 676 0.91 -5.95 46.74
CA ASP A 676 1.38 -5.08 45.65
C ASP A 676 2.34 -5.79 44.67
N LYS A 677 3.10 -6.79 45.11
CA LYS A 677 3.78 -7.74 44.21
C LYS A 677 2.76 -8.52 43.37
N GLN A 678 1.71 -9.07 43.98
CA GLN A 678 0.66 -9.79 43.27
C GLN A 678 -0.08 -8.89 42.27
N ARG A 679 -0.42 -7.65 42.65
CA ARG A 679 -0.96 -6.63 41.73
C ARG A 679 0.01 -6.31 40.57
N ARG A 680 1.33 -6.26 40.81
CA ARG A 680 2.34 -6.11 39.74
C ARG A 680 2.39 -7.33 38.83
N TYR A 681 2.39 -8.55 39.37
CA TYR A 681 2.35 -9.79 38.59
C TYR A 681 1.07 -9.88 37.75
N GLU A 682 -0.10 -9.53 38.30
CA GLU A 682 -1.35 -9.48 37.53
C GLU A 682 -1.31 -8.46 36.38
N ARG A 683 -0.79 -7.25 36.62
CA ARG A 683 -0.61 -6.24 35.55
C ARG A 683 0.34 -6.77 34.47
N ASN A 684 1.48 -7.33 34.86
CA ASN A 684 2.46 -7.88 33.93
C ASN A 684 1.88 -9.06 33.14
N TYR A 685 1.10 -9.93 33.78
CA TYR A 685 0.42 -11.05 33.12
C TYR A 685 -0.68 -10.59 32.16
N ARG A 686 -1.48 -9.57 32.53
CA ARG A 686 -2.47 -8.95 31.63
C ARG A 686 -1.79 -8.29 30.42
N THR A 687 -0.66 -7.61 30.61
CA THR A 687 0.15 -7.03 29.53
C THR A 687 0.77 -8.10 28.64
N LEU A 688 1.30 -9.19 29.22
CA LEU A 688 1.85 -10.32 28.46
C LEU A 688 0.75 -11.02 27.64
N LEU A 689 -0.43 -11.28 28.22
CA LEU A 689 -1.59 -11.81 27.51
C LEU A 689 -2.19 -10.84 26.46
N ARG A 690 -1.84 -9.56 26.51
CA ARG A 690 -2.13 -8.60 25.44
C ARG A 690 -1.10 -8.74 24.32
N LYS A 691 0.19 -8.60 24.63
CA LYS A 691 1.30 -8.76 23.67
C LYS A 691 1.28 -10.10 22.94
N VAL A 692 0.97 -11.20 23.63
CA VAL A 692 0.84 -12.53 23.00
C VAL A 692 -0.36 -12.59 22.04
N ARG A 693 -1.49 -11.95 22.36
CA ARG A 693 -2.63 -11.86 21.42
C ARG A 693 -2.33 -10.94 20.23
N GLU A 694 -1.56 -9.89 20.43
CA GLU A 694 -1.08 -9.00 19.36
C GLU A 694 -0.09 -9.71 18.45
N HIS A 695 0.89 -10.45 18.99
CA HIS A 695 1.79 -11.30 18.20
C HIS A 695 1.06 -12.43 17.46
N MET A 696 0.06 -13.10 18.06
CA MET A 696 -0.73 -14.10 17.32
C MET A 696 -1.60 -13.47 16.22
N LYS A 697 -2.13 -12.25 16.42
CA LYS A 697 -2.79 -11.52 15.33
C LYS A 697 -1.81 -11.19 14.19
N GLY A 698 -0.64 -10.64 14.53
CA GLY A 698 0.41 -10.33 13.55
C GLY A 698 0.87 -11.58 12.79
N ARG A 699 1.10 -12.69 13.50
CA ARG A 699 1.43 -13.99 12.90
C ARG A 699 0.34 -14.48 11.95
N ASN A 700 -0.93 -14.47 12.36
CA ASN A 700 -2.03 -14.90 11.49
C ASN A 700 -2.21 -14.00 10.25
N VAL A 701 -1.85 -12.71 10.33
CA VAL A 701 -1.81 -11.81 9.17
C VAL A 701 -0.62 -12.13 8.28
N ALA A 702 0.57 -12.36 8.85
CA ALA A 702 1.77 -12.73 8.11
C ALA A 702 1.64 -14.11 7.42
N GLU A 703 1.02 -15.10 8.06
CA GLU A 703 0.74 -16.42 7.46
C GLU A 703 -0.26 -16.31 6.30
N LYS A 704 -1.28 -15.46 6.41
CA LYS A 704 -2.18 -15.14 5.29
C LYS A 704 -1.45 -14.43 4.15
N HIS A 705 -0.63 -13.43 4.47
CA HIS A 705 0.12 -12.68 3.46
C HIS A 705 1.15 -13.56 2.76
N ASN A 706 1.83 -14.46 3.47
CA ASN A 706 2.73 -15.45 2.87
C ASN A 706 1.98 -16.42 1.94
N GLY A 707 0.76 -16.83 2.30
CA GLY A 707 -0.12 -17.60 1.41
C GLY A 707 -0.43 -16.85 0.11
N TYR A 708 -0.83 -15.58 0.21
CA TYR A 708 -1.08 -14.71 -0.95
C TYR A 708 0.18 -14.47 -1.80
N LEU A 709 1.35 -14.24 -1.19
CA LEU A 709 2.61 -14.12 -1.92
C LEU A 709 2.99 -15.41 -2.64
N GLN A 710 2.68 -16.58 -2.06
CA GLN A 710 2.94 -17.87 -2.68
C GLN A 710 1.97 -18.15 -3.85
N GLU A 711 0.71 -17.75 -3.72
CA GLU A 711 -0.30 -17.79 -4.80
C GLU A 711 0.08 -16.84 -5.94
N LEU A 712 0.47 -15.59 -5.64
CA LEU A 712 0.97 -14.62 -6.60
C LEU A 712 2.27 -15.09 -7.29
N HIS A 713 3.20 -15.70 -6.55
CA HIS A 713 4.41 -16.29 -7.12
C HIS A 713 4.09 -17.41 -8.10
N ASN A 714 3.13 -18.29 -7.78
CA ASN A 714 2.71 -19.36 -8.68
C ASN A 714 2.08 -18.78 -9.95
N ASN A 715 1.16 -17.82 -9.82
CA ASN A 715 0.51 -17.15 -10.96
C ASN A 715 1.53 -16.45 -11.87
N LEU A 716 2.50 -15.72 -11.30
CA LEU A 716 3.58 -15.09 -12.06
C LEU A 716 4.54 -16.12 -12.68
N SER A 717 4.79 -17.25 -12.01
CA SER A 717 5.57 -18.35 -12.58
C SER A 717 4.87 -18.97 -13.79
N ASP A 718 3.56 -19.16 -13.73
CA ASP A 718 2.77 -19.72 -14.83
C ASP A 718 2.60 -18.73 -15.99
N GLU A 719 2.50 -17.42 -15.69
CA GLU A 719 2.57 -16.35 -16.69
C GLU A 719 3.95 -16.29 -17.37
N CYS A 720 5.05 -16.33 -16.60
CA CYS A 720 6.40 -16.40 -17.15
C CYS A 720 6.64 -17.67 -17.98
N ASN A 721 6.12 -18.83 -17.54
CA ASN A 721 6.17 -20.07 -18.31
C ASN A 721 5.40 -19.94 -19.64
N THR A 722 4.22 -19.30 -19.60
CA THR A 722 3.39 -19.03 -20.79
C THR A 722 4.08 -18.09 -21.77
N LEU A 723 4.67 -16.99 -21.28
CA LEU A 723 5.43 -16.03 -22.08
C LEU A 723 6.71 -16.66 -22.68
N LYS A 724 7.40 -17.53 -21.92
CA LYS A 724 8.55 -18.30 -22.43
C LYS A 724 8.14 -19.24 -23.56
N LEU A 725 7.00 -19.93 -23.43
CA LEU A 725 6.46 -20.78 -24.50
C LEU A 725 6.10 -19.96 -25.77
N GLN A 726 5.54 -18.76 -25.59
CA GLN A 726 5.25 -17.84 -26.70
C GLN A 726 6.52 -17.32 -27.39
N LEU A 727 7.59 -17.03 -26.64
CA LEU A 727 8.89 -16.67 -27.19
C LEU A 727 9.50 -17.84 -27.98
N GLU A 728 9.52 -19.05 -27.42
CA GLU A 728 10.01 -20.25 -28.12
C GLU A 728 9.21 -20.55 -29.41
N MET A 729 7.90 -20.29 -29.41
CA MET A 729 7.09 -20.32 -30.64
C MET A 729 7.50 -19.25 -31.66
N LYS A 730 7.81 -18.02 -31.21
CA LYS A 730 8.23 -16.92 -32.10
C LYS A 730 9.65 -17.10 -32.63
N ASP A 731 10.58 -17.62 -31.84
CA ASP A 731 11.90 -18.02 -32.34
C ASP A 731 11.76 -19.16 -33.38
N CYS A 732 10.82 -20.09 -33.19
CA CYS A 732 10.49 -21.12 -34.18
C CYS A 732 9.87 -20.54 -35.47
N GLU A 733 9.07 -19.47 -35.39
CA GLU A 733 8.60 -18.74 -36.58
C GLU A 733 9.72 -17.97 -37.28
N ILE A 734 10.58 -17.28 -36.53
CA ILE A 734 11.74 -16.54 -37.05
C ILE A 734 12.71 -17.48 -37.77
N ASN A 735 13.04 -18.63 -37.18
CA ASN A 735 13.90 -19.62 -37.82
C ASN A 735 13.30 -20.15 -39.14
N LYS A 736 11.98 -20.39 -39.21
CA LYS A 736 11.31 -20.78 -40.47
C LYS A 736 11.35 -19.67 -41.52
N LEU A 737 11.28 -18.40 -41.11
CA LEU A 737 11.44 -17.26 -42.01
C LEU A 737 12.89 -17.11 -42.49
N GLN A 738 13.86 -17.37 -41.62
CA GLN A 738 15.29 -17.42 -41.94
C GLN A 738 15.56 -18.54 -42.98
N ASP A 739 15.07 -19.76 -42.72
CA ASP A 739 15.12 -20.88 -43.67
C ASP A 739 14.49 -20.51 -45.02
N CYS A 740 13.37 -19.78 -45.04
CA CYS A 740 12.76 -19.30 -46.28
C CYS A 740 13.66 -18.31 -47.03
N VAL A 741 14.24 -17.33 -46.32
CA VAL A 741 15.15 -16.34 -46.90
C VAL A 741 16.40 -17.01 -47.47
N ASP A 742 17.01 -17.93 -46.75
CA ASP A 742 18.21 -18.65 -47.19
C ASP A 742 17.91 -19.58 -48.39
N ASN A 743 16.71 -20.17 -48.45
CA ASN A 743 16.24 -20.86 -49.65
C ASN A 743 16.03 -19.92 -50.84
N TYR A 744 15.46 -18.72 -50.65
CA TYR A 744 15.33 -17.72 -51.72
C TYR A 744 16.69 -17.20 -52.19
N LEU A 745 17.65 -16.98 -51.30
CA LEU A 745 19.03 -16.63 -51.65
C LEU A 745 19.70 -17.76 -52.44
N ALA A 746 19.56 -19.01 -52.02
CA ALA A 746 20.07 -20.17 -52.74
C ALA A 746 19.39 -20.39 -54.11
N ILE A 747 18.13 -19.97 -54.29
CA ILE A 747 17.44 -19.97 -55.59
C ILE A 747 17.99 -18.83 -56.47
N ASN A 748 18.15 -17.62 -55.94
CA ASN A 748 18.74 -16.49 -56.66
C ASN A 748 20.17 -16.78 -57.11
N GLU A 749 21.01 -17.36 -56.25
CA GLU A 749 22.39 -17.70 -56.62
C GLU A 749 22.43 -18.80 -57.70
N LYS A 750 21.49 -19.77 -57.67
CA LYS A 750 21.31 -20.77 -58.75
C LYS A 750 20.81 -20.15 -60.06
N LEU A 751 19.95 -19.13 -60.00
CA LEU A 751 19.48 -18.39 -61.19
C LEU A 751 20.59 -17.53 -61.79
N LYS A 752 21.34 -16.82 -60.94
CA LYS A 752 22.53 -16.06 -61.31
C LYS A 752 23.60 -16.95 -61.94
N GLN A 753 23.92 -18.10 -61.34
CA GLN A 753 24.84 -19.08 -61.92
C GLN A 753 24.34 -19.72 -63.22
N LYS A 754 23.02 -19.75 -63.48
CA LYS A 754 22.49 -20.11 -64.81
C LYS A 754 22.72 -18.98 -65.82
N LEU A 755 22.36 -17.75 -65.45
CA LEU A 755 22.53 -16.57 -66.30
C LEU A 755 24.00 -16.36 -66.68
N GLU A 756 24.91 -16.50 -65.71
CA GLU A 756 26.36 -16.44 -65.92
C GLU A 756 26.86 -17.57 -66.83
N LYS A 757 26.28 -18.78 -66.78
CA LYS A 757 26.61 -19.89 -67.71
C LYS A 757 26.01 -19.73 -69.11
N GLU A 758 24.91 -19.01 -69.24
CA GLU A 758 24.36 -18.60 -70.54
C GLU A 758 25.15 -17.44 -71.15
N LEU A 759 25.76 -16.58 -70.33
CA LEU A 759 26.65 -15.48 -70.73
C LEU A 759 28.11 -15.90 -70.99
N THR A 760 28.60 -16.98 -70.37
CA THR A 760 30.02 -17.42 -70.48
C THR A 760 30.24 -18.64 -71.38
N ASN A 761 29.19 -19.21 -71.97
CA ASN A 761 29.33 -20.13 -73.11
C ASN A 761 29.30 -19.33 -74.42
N PRO A 762 30.44 -19.06 -75.09
CA PRO A 762 30.41 -18.64 -76.48
C PRO A 762 29.76 -19.74 -77.31
N CYS A 763 28.84 -19.38 -78.21
CA CYS A 763 28.20 -20.35 -79.08
C CYS A 763 29.18 -20.80 -80.18
N THR A 764 29.97 -21.84 -79.88
CA THR A 764 30.88 -22.54 -80.80
C THR A 764 30.17 -23.34 -81.91
N LYS A 765 28.96 -22.89 -82.28
CA LYS A 765 28.17 -23.32 -83.44
C LYS A 765 27.76 -22.17 -84.36
N CYS A 766 28.20 -20.94 -84.10
CA CYS A 766 27.98 -19.80 -84.99
C CYS A 766 29.16 -19.51 -85.94
N GLU A 767 30.38 -19.96 -85.63
CA GLU A 767 31.57 -19.76 -86.49
C GLU A 767 31.73 -20.82 -87.59
N GLU A 768 31.00 -21.95 -87.54
CA GLU A 768 31.02 -22.98 -88.59
C GLU A 768 30.00 -22.74 -89.73
N LEU A 769 29.31 -21.58 -89.75
CA LEU A 769 28.23 -21.29 -90.72
C LEU A 769 28.58 -20.30 -91.85
N GLU A 770 29.84 -19.88 -91.98
CA GLU A 770 30.30 -19.11 -93.16
C GLU A 770 30.51 -19.96 -94.43
N LYS A 771 30.49 -21.30 -94.36
CA LYS A 771 30.84 -22.19 -95.49
C LYS A 771 29.88 -23.35 -95.71
N SER A 772 28.64 -23.06 -96.11
CA SER A 772 27.79 -24.05 -96.80
C SER A 772 26.70 -23.43 -97.68
N ASN A 773 25.76 -22.67 -97.11
CA ASN A 773 24.40 -22.58 -97.65
C ASN A 773 23.95 -21.16 -98.10
N LEU A 774 24.63 -20.57 -99.08
CA LEU A 774 24.05 -19.43 -99.85
C LEU A 774 24.33 -19.47 -101.36
N ALA A 775 24.70 -20.63 -101.92
CA ALA A 775 24.95 -20.82 -103.36
C ALA A 775 23.72 -21.24 -104.18
N ASP A 776 22.67 -21.78 -103.54
CA ASP A 776 21.54 -22.44 -104.24
C ASP A 776 20.33 -21.54 -104.55
N ALA A 777 20.34 -20.27 -104.14
CA ALA A 777 19.20 -19.36 -104.31
C ALA A 777 19.12 -18.67 -105.69
N LEU A 778 20.20 -18.68 -106.48
CA LEU A 778 20.37 -17.77 -107.63
C LEU A 778 20.69 -18.51 -108.96
N LYS A 779 19.99 -19.62 -109.21
CA LYS A 779 20.13 -20.43 -110.42
C LYS A 779 18.79 -20.76 -111.10
N ARG A 780 18.11 -19.73 -111.62
CA ARG A 780 16.98 -19.89 -112.56
C ARG A 780 16.89 -18.67 -113.50
N CYS A 781 16.51 -18.93 -114.75
CA CYS A 781 16.66 -18.07 -115.94
C CYS A 781 18.15 -17.85 -116.31
N LYS A 782 18.69 -18.26 -117.48
CA LYS A 782 18.22 -18.28 -118.90
C LYS A 782 18.04 -16.88 -119.49
N CYS A 783 18.51 -16.58 -120.71
CA CYS A 783 19.33 -17.35 -121.67
C CYS A 783 20.02 -16.38 -122.66
N GLU A 784 20.87 -16.92 -123.55
CA GLU A 784 21.14 -16.52 -124.97
C GLU A 784 21.12 -15.02 -125.39
N ALA A 785 22.05 -14.50 -126.21
CA ALA A 785 23.10 -15.12 -127.03
C ALA A 785 24.27 -14.13 -127.29
N LYS A 786 25.28 -14.59 -128.05
CA LYS A 786 26.23 -13.73 -128.77
C LYS A 786 25.50 -13.14 -130.01
N ASP A 787 25.87 -12.01 -130.64
CA ASP A 787 27.23 -11.51 -130.92
C ASP A 787 27.36 -9.95 -130.83
N GLU A 788 26.66 -9.27 -129.94
CA GLU A 788 26.77 -7.80 -129.74
C GLU A 788 27.84 -7.40 -128.69
N VAL A 789 28.94 -8.15 -128.61
CA VAL A 789 29.87 -8.14 -127.47
C VAL A 789 30.82 -6.94 -127.46
N ILE A 790 31.15 -6.35 -128.62
CA ILE A 790 32.25 -5.38 -128.73
C ILE A 790 31.86 -3.96 -128.26
N LEU A 791 30.62 -3.50 -128.51
CA LEU A 791 30.17 -2.18 -128.02
C LEU A 791 29.85 -2.19 -126.53
N ASN A 792 29.13 -3.20 -126.06
CA ASN A 792 28.64 -3.26 -124.68
C ASN A 792 29.78 -3.32 -123.66
N LEU A 793 30.92 -3.95 -123.98
CA LEU A 793 32.11 -3.97 -123.11
C LEU A 793 32.73 -2.58 -122.87
N GLN A 794 32.45 -1.57 -123.70
CA GLN A 794 32.94 -0.21 -123.44
C GLN A 794 32.10 0.50 -122.36
N HIS A 795 30.77 0.45 -122.47
CA HIS A 795 29.87 0.97 -121.43
C HIS A 795 29.93 0.16 -120.12
N GLU A 796 30.18 -1.15 -120.18
CA GLU A 796 30.38 -1.98 -118.99
C GLU A 796 31.60 -1.50 -118.18
N ASN A 797 32.70 -1.13 -118.85
CA ASN A 797 33.88 -0.57 -118.18
C ASN A 797 33.61 0.81 -117.56
N GLU A 798 32.89 1.70 -118.25
CA GLU A 798 32.49 3.01 -117.68
C GLU A 798 31.57 2.83 -116.45
N ARG A 799 30.64 1.88 -116.51
CA ARG A 799 29.75 1.52 -115.40
C ARG A 799 30.53 0.98 -114.19
N LEU A 800 31.48 0.07 -114.43
CA LEU A 800 32.36 -0.47 -113.39
C LEU A 800 33.29 0.59 -112.79
N LEU A 801 33.70 1.61 -113.55
CA LEU A 801 34.49 2.74 -113.04
C LEU A 801 33.67 3.66 -112.11
N LEU A 802 32.40 3.88 -112.45
CA LEU A 802 31.43 4.59 -111.59
C LEU A 802 31.08 3.78 -110.33
N GLU A 803 30.96 2.46 -110.43
CA GLU A 803 30.73 1.58 -109.29
C GLU A 803 31.96 1.50 -108.37
N MET A 804 33.18 1.42 -108.93
CA MET A 804 34.44 1.54 -108.20
C MET A 804 34.55 2.86 -107.43
N THR A 805 34.28 4.00 -108.08
CA THR A 805 34.35 5.31 -107.39
C THR A 805 33.27 5.46 -106.32
N SER A 806 32.08 4.88 -106.50
CA SER A 806 31.05 4.80 -105.46
C SER A 806 31.49 3.93 -104.27
N LEU A 807 32.18 2.82 -104.53
CA LEU A 807 32.73 1.93 -103.49
C LEU A 807 33.90 2.58 -102.74
N THR A 808 34.79 3.31 -103.42
CA THR A 808 35.87 4.07 -102.76
C THR A 808 35.31 5.11 -101.79
N ALA A 809 34.31 5.90 -102.20
CA ALA A 809 33.67 6.88 -101.30
C ALA A 809 32.95 6.22 -100.11
N LYS A 810 32.42 4.99 -100.27
CA LYS A 810 31.89 4.18 -99.15
C LYS A 810 33.00 3.67 -98.22
N VAL A 811 34.16 3.29 -98.75
CA VAL A 811 35.32 2.88 -97.93
C VAL A 811 35.87 4.09 -97.15
N GLU A 812 36.00 5.25 -97.79
CA GLU A 812 36.46 6.49 -97.14
C GLU A 812 35.53 6.90 -95.99
N THR A 813 34.21 6.96 -96.22
CA THR A 813 33.23 7.28 -95.16
C THR A 813 33.15 6.22 -94.06
N LEU A 814 33.42 4.94 -94.36
CA LEU A 814 33.57 3.90 -93.33
C LEU A 814 34.88 4.04 -92.54
N VAL A 815 35.99 4.46 -93.17
CA VAL A 815 37.26 4.76 -92.50
C VAL A 815 37.12 5.98 -91.59
N GLU A 816 36.46 7.05 -92.03
CA GLU A 816 36.13 8.21 -91.18
C GLU A 816 35.26 7.81 -89.98
N SER A 817 34.24 6.97 -90.21
CA SER A 817 33.39 6.43 -89.14
C SER A 817 34.17 5.59 -88.14
N ASN A 818 35.08 4.73 -88.62
CA ASN A 818 35.91 3.88 -87.78
C ASN A 818 36.96 4.69 -86.99
N ASN A 819 37.54 5.73 -87.60
CA ASN A 819 38.42 6.69 -86.92
C ASN A 819 37.65 7.47 -85.82
N ALA A 820 36.41 7.87 -86.09
CA ALA A 820 35.54 8.51 -85.10
C ALA A 820 35.12 7.55 -83.96
N LEU A 821 35.00 6.23 -84.24
CA LEU A 821 34.80 5.20 -83.21
C LEU A 821 36.07 4.95 -82.40
N GLY A 822 37.25 4.90 -83.03
CA GLY A 822 38.54 4.82 -82.35
C GLY A 822 38.80 6.00 -81.41
N ALA A 823 38.48 7.23 -81.86
CA ALA A 823 38.55 8.43 -81.02
C ALA A 823 37.58 8.37 -79.83
N LYS A 824 36.38 7.81 -80.01
CA LYS A 824 35.42 7.58 -78.91
C LYS A 824 35.92 6.50 -77.94
N LEU A 825 36.49 5.40 -78.43
CA LEU A 825 37.08 4.35 -77.59
C LEU A 825 38.23 4.88 -76.74
N ALA A 826 39.20 5.58 -77.35
CA ALA A 826 40.31 6.19 -76.60
C ALA A 826 39.84 7.19 -75.53
N ASN A 827 38.75 7.93 -75.80
CA ASN A 827 38.17 8.85 -74.82
C ASN A 827 37.38 8.11 -73.71
N LEU A 828 36.75 6.97 -74.01
CA LEU A 828 36.11 6.10 -73.02
C LEU A 828 37.15 5.35 -72.16
N GLU A 829 38.27 4.91 -72.73
CA GLU A 829 39.40 4.32 -71.99
C GLU A 829 40.04 5.35 -71.05
N LYS A 830 40.21 6.59 -71.52
CA LYS A 830 40.64 7.72 -70.70
C LYS A 830 39.68 7.96 -69.53
N LEU A 831 38.38 8.10 -69.79
CA LEU A 831 37.36 8.27 -68.75
C LEU A 831 37.35 7.09 -67.77
N LEU A 832 37.48 5.85 -68.24
CA LEU A 832 37.56 4.65 -67.41
C LEU A 832 38.83 4.64 -66.53
N SER A 833 39.95 5.20 -66.99
CA SER A 833 41.15 5.38 -66.17
C SER A 833 40.98 6.46 -65.10
N GLU A 834 40.28 7.55 -65.42
CA GLU A 834 39.97 8.65 -64.49
C GLU A 834 38.94 8.20 -63.44
N GLU A 835 37.97 7.36 -63.83
CA GLU A 835 37.00 6.72 -62.95
C GLU A 835 37.66 5.66 -62.04
N LYS A 836 38.60 4.86 -62.56
CA LYS A 836 39.40 3.95 -61.71
C LYS A 836 40.26 4.72 -60.71
N ALA A 837 40.93 5.79 -61.13
CA ALA A 837 41.75 6.61 -60.24
C ALA A 837 40.91 7.29 -59.14
N THR A 838 39.74 7.84 -59.48
CA THR A 838 38.82 8.41 -58.49
C THR A 838 38.23 7.35 -57.58
N HIS A 839 37.83 6.17 -58.08
CA HIS A 839 37.34 5.07 -57.26
C HIS A 839 38.42 4.51 -56.30
N GLU A 840 39.70 4.50 -56.70
CA GLU A 840 40.81 4.11 -55.82
C GLU A 840 41.12 5.19 -54.76
N ILE A 841 41.05 6.48 -55.11
CA ILE A 841 41.09 7.59 -54.14
C ILE A 841 39.93 7.46 -53.13
N THR A 842 38.70 7.19 -53.60
CA THR A 842 37.53 6.99 -52.74
C THR A 842 37.67 5.75 -51.85
N ARG A 843 38.22 4.65 -52.37
CA ARG A 843 38.50 3.43 -51.60
C ARG A 843 39.52 3.70 -50.49
N ASN A 844 40.61 4.42 -50.80
CA ASN A 844 41.61 4.79 -49.81
C ASN A 844 41.06 5.79 -48.78
N GLY A 845 40.18 6.71 -49.20
CA GLY A 845 39.42 7.58 -48.29
C GLY A 845 38.50 6.81 -47.34
N LEU A 846 37.77 5.81 -47.85
CA LEU A 846 36.94 4.91 -47.03
C LEU A 846 37.77 4.11 -46.03
N ILE A 847 38.92 3.57 -46.44
CA ILE A 847 39.84 2.85 -45.54
C ILE A 847 40.41 3.80 -44.45
N GLN A 848 40.68 5.07 -44.76
CA GLN A 848 41.05 6.07 -43.75
C GLN A 848 39.88 6.42 -42.81
N LEU A 849 38.65 6.46 -43.33
CA LEU A 849 37.44 6.70 -42.53
C LEU A 849 37.18 5.52 -41.59
N GLU A 850 37.33 4.29 -42.07
CA GLU A 850 37.19 3.06 -41.28
C GLU A 850 38.25 3.01 -40.18
N ASN A 851 39.52 3.27 -40.49
CA ASN A 851 40.60 3.35 -39.50
C ASN A 851 40.40 4.47 -38.47
N THR A 852 39.80 5.60 -38.84
CA THR A 852 39.46 6.68 -37.87
C THR A 852 38.24 6.33 -37.04
N CYS A 853 37.21 5.70 -37.61
CA CYS A 853 36.10 5.11 -36.84
C CYS A 853 36.55 4.02 -35.85
N SER A 854 37.51 3.16 -36.21
CA SER A 854 38.11 2.20 -35.28
C SER A 854 38.88 2.90 -34.15
N LYS A 855 39.63 3.97 -34.44
CA LYS A 855 40.29 4.79 -33.41
C LYS A 855 39.26 5.45 -32.48
N PHE A 856 38.21 6.08 -33.02
CA PHE A 856 37.15 6.69 -32.22
C PHE A 856 36.35 5.66 -31.40
N ASN A 857 36.14 4.43 -31.89
CA ASN A 857 35.54 3.35 -31.10
C ASN A 857 36.47 2.91 -29.96
N ASN A 858 37.77 2.78 -30.20
CA ASN A 858 38.75 2.46 -29.15
C ASN A 858 38.84 3.58 -28.10
N GLU A 859 38.84 4.85 -28.52
CA GLU A 859 38.78 6.01 -27.61
C GLU A 859 37.46 6.06 -26.84
N LYS A 860 36.32 5.79 -27.48
CA LYS A 860 35.00 5.68 -26.85
C LYS A 860 34.95 4.54 -25.82
N GLU A 861 35.60 3.41 -26.09
CA GLU A 861 35.70 2.29 -25.14
C GLU A 861 36.62 2.63 -23.96
N GLN A 862 37.76 3.29 -24.20
CA GLN A 862 38.65 3.79 -23.15
C GLN A 862 37.98 4.88 -22.29
N LEU A 863 37.21 5.78 -22.91
CA LEU A 863 36.41 6.79 -22.23
C LEU A 863 35.28 6.12 -21.45
N GLY A 864 34.60 5.12 -22.00
CA GLY A 864 33.61 4.30 -21.31
C GLY A 864 34.18 3.64 -20.05
N LYS A 865 35.31 2.93 -20.17
CA LYS A 865 36.02 2.33 -19.04
C LYS A 865 36.51 3.37 -18.03
N ARG A 866 36.92 4.57 -18.46
CA ARG A 866 37.25 5.69 -17.56
C ARG A 866 36.02 6.23 -16.83
N LEU A 867 34.88 6.37 -17.52
CA LEU A 867 33.63 6.89 -16.97
C LEU A 867 32.99 5.87 -16.01
N GLU A 868 33.12 4.58 -16.30
CA GLU A 868 32.76 3.48 -15.40
C GLU A 868 33.65 3.45 -14.13
N ASN A 869 34.97 3.59 -14.29
CA ASN A 869 35.88 3.73 -13.14
C ASN A 869 35.62 4.98 -12.31
N LEU A 870 35.29 6.12 -12.95
CA LEU A 870 34.88 7.34 -12.27
C LEU A 870 33.51 7.17 -11.58
N SER A 871 32.55 6.48 -12.20
CA SER A 871 31.26 6.12 -11.63
C SER A 871 31.44 5.26 -10.37
N GLY A 872 32.26 4.20 -10.43
CA GLY A 872 32.60 3.37 -9.27
C GLY A 872 33.23 4.17 -8.13
N LYS A 873 34.16 5.09 -8.45
CA LYS A 873 34.73 6.03 -7.46
C LYS A 873 33.69 7.00 -6.91
N ASN A 874 32.77 7.50 -7.72
CA ASN A 874 31.72 8.43 -7.27
C ASN A 874 30.70 7.72 -6.37
N VAL A 875 30.37 6.45 -6.65
CA VAL A 875 29.54 5.60 -5.78
C VAL A 875 30.26 5.29 -4.46
N TYR A 876 31.58 5.06 -4.48
CA TYR A 876 32.39 4.93 -3.26
C TYR A 876 32.36 6.23 -2.44
N LEU A 877 32.69 7.37 -3.04
CA LEU A 877 32.69 8.68 -2.38
C LEU A 877 31.29 9.09 -1.87
N THR A 878 30.23 8.71 -2.58
CA THR A 878 28.84 8.92 -2.13
C THR A 878 28.53 8.10 -0.88
N LYS A 879 28.99 6.84 -0.81
CA LYS A 879 28.85 6.01 0.40
C LYS A 879 29.69 6.54 1.57
N GLU A 880 30.91 7.03 1.29
CA GLU A 880 31.80 7.63 2.28
C GLU A 880 31.21 8.94 2.84
N LEU A 881 30.66 9.81 1.98
CA LEU A 881 29.90 10.99 2.39
C LEU A 881 28.64 10.63 3.19
N GLN A 882 27.85 9.64 2.77
CA GLN A 882 26.68 9.16 3.52
C GLN A 882 27.07 8.62 4.90
N HIS A 883 28.18 7.88 5.00
CA HIS A 883 28.72 7.40 6.27
C HIS A 883 29.17 8.56 7.17
N ILE A 884 29.92 9.53 6.64
CA ILE A 884 30.33 10.72 7.39
C ILE A 884 29.11 11.53 7.86
N ASN A 885 28.08 11.71 7.02
CA ASN A 885 26.87 12.44 7.38
C ASN A 885 26.06 11.70 8.46
N SER A 886 25.96 10.35 8.38
CA SER A 886 25.36 9.53 9.43
C SER A 886 26.12 9.63 10.77
N CYS A 887 27.46 9.67 10.73
CA CYS A 887 28.29 9.88 11.93
C CYS A 887 28.10 11.28 12.52
N LEU A 888 27.98 12.32 11.69
CA LEU A 888 27.67 13.69 12.13
C LEU A 888 26.26 13.81 12.71
N GLN A 889 25.27 13.14 12.13
CA GLN A 889 23.91 13.07 12.67
C GLN A 889 23.91 12.38 14.04
N GLN A 890 24.54 11.20 14.17
CA GLN A 890 24.66 10.51 15.46
C GLN A 890 25.35 11.39 16.51
N ARG A 891 26.44 12.09 16.18
CA ARG A 891 27.08 13.06 17.10
C ARG A 891 26.17 14.22 17.47
N THR A 892 25.32 14.66 16.55
CA THR A 892 24.33 15.73 16.83
C THR A 892 23.23 15.22 17.76
N GLU A 893 22.78 13.98 17.59
CA GLU A 893 21.82 13.32 18.48
C GLU A 893 22.41 13.09 19.89
N GLU A 894 23.66 12.63 20.01
CA GLU A 894 24.40 12.54 21.28
C GLU A 894 24.49 13.91 22.00
N VAL A 895 24.87 14.97 21.27
CA VAL A 895 24.96 16.33 21.82
C VAL A 895 23.58 16.86 22.23
N ASN A 896 22.52 16.52 21.50
CA ASN A 896 21.15 16.89 21.86
C ASN A 896 20.68 16.14 23.11
N GLU A 897 20.96 14.84 23.26
CA GLU A 897 20.63 14.09 24.46
C GLU A 897 21.40 14.63 25.68
N LEU A 898 22.70 14.86 25.55
CA LEU A 898 23.52 15.46 26.62
C LEU A 898 23.01 16.85 27.03
N ASN A 899 22.57 17.69 26.08
CA ASN A 899 21.93 18.97 26.41
C ASN A 899 20.55 18.79 27.10
N LEU A 900 19.79 17.75 26.76
CA LEU A 900 18.52 17.43 27.42
C LEU A 900 18.75 16.95 28.86
N GLN A 901 19.73 16.07 29.07
CA GLN A 901 20.17 15.61 30.38
C GLN A 901 20.68 16.79 31.23
N ARG A 902 21.47 17.70 30.64
CA ARG A 902 21.97 18.92 31.31
C ARG A 902 20.81 19.81 31.78
N LYS A 903 19.82 20.08 30.91
CA LYS A 903 18.60 20.83 31.28
C LYS A 903 17.79 20.15 32.38
N HIS A 904 17.71 18.81 32.36
CA HIS A 904 17.01 18.07 33.42
C HIS A 904 17.74 18.18 34.77
N LEU A 905 19.08 18.14 34.78
CA LEU A 905 19.90 18.37 35.96
C LEU A 905 19.81 19.82 36.46
N GLU A 906 19.88 20.81 35.56
CA GLU A 906 19.67 22.23 35.87
C GLU A 906 18.32 22.45 36.58
N ASN A 907 17.22 21.93 36.01
CA ASN A 907 15.89 22.00 36.61
C ASN A 907 15.81 21.27 37.96
N THR A 908 16.47 20.11 38.10
CA THR A 908 16.49 19.34 39.37
C THR A 908 17.27 20.09 40.46
N CYS A 909 18.32 20.83 40.09
CA CYS A 909 19.06 21.69 41.02
C CYS A 909 18.23 22.90 41.43
N LEU A 910 17.53 23.57 40.50
CA LEU A 910 16.62 24.67 40.81
C LEU A 910 15.46 24.23 41.71
N GLU A 911 14.88 23.05 41.50
CA GLU A 911 13.83 22.51 42.38
C GLU A 911 14.37 22.21 43.79
N LYS A 912 15.58 21.65 43.90
CA LYS A 912 16.26 21.46 45.19
C LYS A 912 16.54 22.79 45.87
N GLU A 913 16.98 23.81 45.14
CA GLU A 913 17.21 25.14 45.69
C GLU A 913 15.93 25.77 46.23
N VAL A 914 14.84 25.75 45.45
CA VAL A 914 13.51 26.24 45.88
C VAL A 914 13.02 25.49 47.12
N ASN A 915 13.26 24.18 47.22
CA ASN A 915 12.87 23.40 48.39
C ASN A 915 13.77 23.67 49.62
N LEU A 916 15.05 23.97 49.42
CA LEU A 916 15.95 24.46 50.48
C LEU A 916 15.56 25.88 50.95
N GLN A 917 15.19 26.79 50.03
CA GLN A 917 14.68 28.12 50.37
C GLN A 917 13.37 28.04 51.17
N LYS A 918 12.45 27.13 50.82
CA LYS A 918 11.25 26.82 51.62
C LYS A 918 11.62 26.31 53.02
N LEU A 919 12.56 25.37 53.13
CA LEU A 919 13.01 24.84 54.42
C LEU A 919 13.64 25.93 55.31
N ILE A 920 14.52 26.76 54.74
CA ILE A 920 15.13 27.92 55.43
C ILE A 920 14.04 28.91 55.90
N THR A 921 13.00 29.12 55.09
CA THR A 921 11.88 29.99 55.46
C THR A 921 11.04 29.39 56.59
N GLY A 922 10.77 28.07 56.55
CA GLY A 922 10.11 27.35 57.63
C GLY A 922 10.89 27.41 58.95
N LEU A 923 12.21 27.21 58.89
CA LEU A 923 13.11 27.31 60.05
C LEU A 923 13.17 28.75 60.59
N LYS A 924 13.20 29.79 59.73
CA LYS A 924 13.10 31.19 60.15
C LYS A 924 11.78 31.48 60.87
N ASN A 925 10.67 30.93 60.39
CA ASN A 925 9.36 31.10 61.02
C ASN A 925 9.29 30.37 62.38
N GLN A 926 9.85 29.17 62.50
CA GLN A 926 9.97 28.48 63.79
C GLN A 926 10.86 29.24 64.78
N LEU A 927 11.99 29.80 64.33
CA LEU A 927 12.87 30.64 65.15
C LEU A 927 12.14 31.91 65.62
N LEU A 928 11.29 32.51 64.78
CA LEU A 928 10.44 33.65 65.16
C LEU A 928 9.39 33.25 66.21
N VAL A 929 8.77 32.07 66.08
CA VAL A 929 7.83 31.53 67.10
C VAL A 929 8.56 31.32 68.43
N PHE A 930 9.69 30.59 68.45
CA PHE A 930 10.48 30.40 69.67
C PHE A 930 10.97 31.73 70.27
N LYS A 931 11.29 32.74 69.45
CA LYS A 931 11.63 34.08 69.95
C LYS A 931 10.44 34.72 70.67
N ASN A 932 9.25 34.68 70.06
CA ASN A 932 8.03 35.22 70.65
C ASN A 932 7.65 34.48 71.95
N GLU A 933 7.82 33.16 72.00
CA GLU A 933 7.65 32.34 73.21
C GLU A 933 8.67 32.73 74.30
N ILE A 934 9.95 32.89 73.96
CA ILE A 934 11.00 33.35 74.88
C ILE A 934 10.69 34.75 75.41
N ASP A 935 10.21 35.67 74.57
CA ASP A 935 9.84 37.02 74.99
C ASP A 935 8.54 37.03 75.83
N SER A 936 7.60 36.11 75.57
CA SER A 936 6.44 35.87 76.43
C SER A 936 6.86 35.33 77.81
N LEU A 937 7.74 34.33 77.86
CA LEU A 937 8.27 33.75 79.11
C LEU A 937 9.10 34.76 79.91
N LYS A 938 9.78 35.72 79.26
CA LYS A 938 10.39 36.87 79.95
C LYS A 938 9.32 37.76 80.60
N ASN A 939 8.27 38.11 79.87
CA ASN A 939 7.19 38.94 80.38
C ASN A 939 6.47 38.26 81.56
N GLU A 940 6.19 36.96 81.46
CA GLU A 940 5.65 36.15 82.54
C GLU A 940 6.59 36.07 83.73
N LYS A 941 7.90 35.85 83.52
CA LYS A 941 8.91 35.92 84.59
C LYS A 941 8.92 37.28 85.28
N TYR A 942 8.85 38.39 84.54
CA TYR A 942 8.80 39.74 85.14
C TYR A 942 7.49 39.97 85.91
N PHE A 943 6.36 39.45 85.41
CA PHE A 943 5.08 39.48 86.11
C PHE A 943 5.11 38.67 87.41
N LEU A 944 5.61 37.43 87.38
CA LEU A 944 5.77 36.58 88.57
C LEU A 944 6.78 37.17 89.56
N GLN A 945 7.88 37.76 89.08
CA GLN A 945 8.85 38.46 89.94
C GLN A 945 8.23 39.70 90.61
N ARG A 946 7.39 40.45 89.89
CA ARG A 946 6.59 41.54 90.47
C ARG A 946 5.61 40.99 91.52
N LEU A 947 4.84 39.96 91.19
CA LEU A 947 3.87 39.35 92.11
C LEU A 947 4.56 38.83 93.39
N CYS A 948 5.76 38.25 93.27
CA CYS A 948 6.58 37.84 94.43
C CYS A 948 7.03 39.04 95.28
N ASN A 949 7.36 40.17 94.67
CA ASN A 949 7.70 41.39 95.40
C ASN A 949 6.47 41.99 96.09
N ASP A 950 5.34 42.08 95.39
CA ASP A 950 4.07 42.59 95.93
C ASP A 950 3.58 41.70 97.09
N LEU A 951 3.72 40.37 96.99
CA LEU A 951 3.49 39.42 98.08
C LEU A 951 4.45 39.60 99.26
N LYS A 952 5.75 39.83 99.01
CA LYS A 952 6.73 40.11 100.08
C LYS A 952 6.41 41.42 100.82
N VAL A 953 5.94 42.45 100.10
CA VAL A 953 5.47 43.71 100.70
C VAL A 953 4.21 43.46 101.54
N ALA A 954 3.22 42.73 101.02
CA ALA A 954 2.00 42.40 101.77
C ALA A 954 2.28 41.55 103.03
N LEU A 955 3.15 40.54 102.94
CA LEU A 955 3.63 39.75 104.07
C LEU A 955 4.33 40.62 105.11
N LYS A 956 5.20 41.54 104.69
CA LYS A 956 5.88 42.47 105.61
C LYS A 956 4.89 43.39 106.33
N ILE A 957 3.91 43.95 105.61
CA ILE A 957 2.83 44.75 106.20
C ILE A 957 2.04 43.92 107.23
N HIS A 958 1.71 42.65 106.94
CA HIS A 958 1.04 41.78 107.91
C HIS A 958 1.92 41.40 109.11
N VAL A 959 3.23 41.21 108.94
CA VAL A 959 4.17 40.96 110.05
C VAL A 959 4.27 42.19 110.95
N ASP A 960 4.39 43.40 110.38
CA ASP A 960 4.48 44.64 111.14
C ASP A 960 3.13 45.01 111.80
N HIS A 961 1.99 44.74 111.16
CA HIS A 961 0.66 44.84 111.77
C HIS A 961 0.49 43.85 112.94
N ASN A 962 0.98 42.61 112.82
CA ASN A 962 0.96 41.63 113.91
C ASN A 962 1.90 42.01 115.07
N LYS A 963 3.01 42.72 114.81
CA LYS A 963 3.82 43.33 115.89
C LYS A 963 3.01 44.40 116.64
N ALA A 964 2.39 45.33 115.92
CA ALA A 964 1.56 46.39 116.49
C ALA A 964 0.39 45.83 117.32
N LEU A 965 -0.33 44.82 116.81
CA LEU A 965 -1.36 44.09 117.56
C LEU A 965 -0.80 43.42 118.83
N LYS A 966 0.39 42.82 118.76
CA LYS A 966 1.01 42.17 119.92
C LYS A 966 1.48 43.18 120.98
N GLU A 967 1.94 44.36 120.58
CA GLU A 967 2.24 45.47 121.49
C GLU A 967 0.96 46.04 122.11
N TYR A 968 -0.12 46.15 121.35
CA TYR A 968 -1.44 46.57 121.84
C TYR A 968 -2.02 45.58 122.87
N VAL A 969 -1.92 44.27 122.63
CA VAL A 969 -2.34 43.22 123.59
C VAL A 969 -1.44 43.23 124.84
N ASN A 970 -0.12 43.30 124.68
CA ASN A 970 0.83 43.32 125.80
C ASN A 970 0.72 44.59 126.67
N SER A 971 0.28 45.72 126.12
CA SER A 971 -0.01 46.93 126.88
C SER A 971 -1.39 46.89 127.55
N SER A 972 -2.38 46.25 126.92
CA SER A 972 -3.74 46.12 127.46
C SER A 972 -3.86 45.14 128.64
N PHE A 973 -2.98 44.14 128.76
CA PHE A 973 -3.08 43.08 129.79
C PHE A 973 -2.19 43.25 131.02
N LYS A 974 -1.51 44.40 131.20
CA LYS A 974 -0.76 44.70 132.44
C LYS A 974 -1.67 45.12 133.60
N GLY A 975 -2.45 44.17 134.13
CA GLY A 975 -2.99 44.29 135.50
C GLY A 975 -4.39 43.76 135.75
N LYS A 976 -4.54 42.44 135.89
CA LYS A 976 -5.24 41.78 137.01
C LYS A 976 -4.98 40.27 136.99
N GLU A 977 -4.94 39.67 138.17
CA GLU A 977 -4.58 38.27 138.37
C GLU A 977 -5.78 37.32 138.25
N LYS A 978 -5.49 36.02 138.08
CA LYS A 978 -6.38 34.85 138.24
C LYS A 978 -7.55 34.75 137.26
N PHE A 979 -7.30 34.08 136.13
CA PHE A 979 -8.32 33.36 135.35
C PHE A 979 -7.73 32.06 134.78
N ASP A 980 -7.89 30.96 135.54
CA ASP A 980 -7.40 29.64 135.16
C ASP A 980 -8.33 28.93 134.15
N SER A 981 -8.36 29.38 132.89
CA SER A 981 -8.91 28.61 131.76
C SER A 981 -8.66 29.24 130.37
N MET A 982 -7.41 29.27 129.88
CA MET A 982 -7.13 29.56 128.45
C MET A 982 -5.82 28.91 127.92
N PRO A 983 -5.85 27.66 127.45
CA PRO A 983 -4.80 27.09 126.60
C PRO A 983 -4.96 27.53 125.13
N LEU A 984 -5.07 28.85 124.88
CA LEU A 984 -5.51 29.40 123.58
C LEU A 984 -4.57 30.48 122.99
N LEU A 985 -3.40 30.72 123.61
CA LEU A 985 -2.37 31.63 123.11
C LEU A 985 -0.97 30.97 122.96
N SER A 986 -0.90 29.65 123.02
CA SER A 986 0.32 28.85 122.77
C SER A 986 0.62 28.62 121.28
N ASN A 987 -0.39 28.74 120.40
CA ASN A 987 -0.28 28.43 118.96
C ASN A 987 -0.23 29.66 118.04
N PHE A 988 0.00 30.87 118.57
CA PHE A 988 0.39 32.02 117.73
C PHE A 988 1.92 32.01 117.53
N PRO A 989 2.44 31.71 116.33
CA PRO A 989 3.87 31.59 116.10
C PRO A 989 4.59 32.91 116.39
N SER A 990 5.74 32.81 117.06
CA SER A 990 6.57 33.98 117.40
C SER A 990 7.04 34.72 116.14
N PRO A 991 6.92 36.07 116.05
CA PRO A 991 7.35 36.84 114.87
C PRO A 991 8.79 36.60 114.44
N THR A 992 9.66 36.19 115.37
CA THR A 992 11.05 35.76 115.15
C THR A 992 11.22 34.46 114.35
N ARG A 993 10.14 33.79 113.92
CA ARG A 993 10.20 32.70 112.93
C ARG A 993 9.94 33.15 111.48
N TYR A 994 9.54 34.40 111.25
CA TYR A 994 9.37 34.97 109.90
C TYR A 994 10.54 35.89 109.53
N ASP A 995 11.75 35.38 109.74
CA ASP A 995 13.01 35.87 109.17
C ASP A 995 12.94 35.83 107.63
N ASP A 996 13.56 36.79 106.93
CA ASP A 996 13.77 36.72 105.47
C ASP A 996 14.42 35.38 105.07
N GLY A 997 15.30 34.81 105.90
CA GLY A 997 15.85 33.48 105.71
C GLY A 997 14.79 32.38 105.69
N TYR A 998 13.80 32.42 106.60
CA TYR A 998 12.71 31.43 106.64
C TYR A 998 11.66 31.66 105.53
N ILE A 999 11.36 32.92 105.21
CA ILE A 999 10.45 33.27 104.10
C ILE A 999 11.06 32.83 102.75
N ASN A 1000 12.36 33.08 102.54
CA ASN A 1000 13.04 32.57 101.36
C ASN A 1000 13.10 31.03 101.37
N LYS A 1001 13.35 30.38 102.51
CA LYS A 1001 13.36 28.91 102.60
C LYS A 1001 12.01 28.28 102.26
N LEU A 1002 10.89 28.84 102.73
CA LEU A 1002 9.54 28.42 102.32
C LEU A 1002 9.30 28.63 100.82
N LEU A 1003 9.85 29.70 100.23
CA LEU A 1003 9.80 29.92 98.77
C LEU A 1003 10.72 28.96 98.00
N GLU A 1004 11.78 28.42 98.59
CA GLU A 1004 12.64 27.39 97.97
C GLU A 1004 12.08 25.97 98.12
N GLU A 1005 11.44 25.67 99.26
CA GLU A 1005 10.70 24.42 99.48
C GLU A 1005 9.46 24.29 98.57
N ASN A 1006 9.04 25.40 97.93
CA ASN A 1006 8.04 25.43 96.85
C ASN A 1006 8.65 25.54 95.43
N LYS A 1007 9.99 25.53 95.24
CA LYS A 1007 10.61 25.50 93.89
C LYS A 1007 10.66 24.10 93.29
N THR A 1008 10.57 23.06 94.10
CA THR A 1008 10.37 21.68 93.61
C THR A 1008 8.90 21.52 93.20
N PRO A 1009 8.60 21.22 91.92
CA PRO A 1009 7.23 20.93 91.52
C PRO A 1009 6.78 19.64 92.22
N VAL A 1010 5.68 19.72 92.96
CA VAL A 1010 5.05 18.57 93.63
C VAL A 1010 4.66 17.54 92.56
N GLN A 1011 5.04 16.27 92.77
CA GLN A 1011 4.70 15.17 91.86
C GLN A 1011 3.25 14.68 92.10
N GLU A 1012 2.27 15.56 91.95
CA GLU A 1012 0.85 15.22 92.07
C GLU A 1012 0.08 15.52 90.77
N THR A 1013 -0.24 14.42 90.08
CA THR A 1013 -1.34 14.21 89.13
C THR A 1013 -2.22 15.42 88.72
N PRO A 1014 -1.91 16.08 87.59
CA PRO A 1014 -2.85 16.99 86.90
C PRO A 1014 -3.44 16.41 85.60
N LEU A 1015 -2.93 15.25 85.14
CA LEU A 1015 -3.30 14.65 83.85
C LEU A 1015 -4.67 13.94 83.84
N SER A 1016 -5.22 13.59 85.00
CA SER A 1016 -6.58 13.05 85.09
C SER A 1016 -7.60 14.17 84.88
N ASP A 1017 -7.49 15.23 85.66
CA ASP A 1017 -8.46 16.32 85.70
C ASP A 1017 -8.49 17.12 84.39
N ILE A 1018 -7.34 17.27 83.71
CA ILE A 1018 -7.27 17.84 82.36
C ILE A 1018 -7.97 16.90 81.34
N GLN A 1019 -7.85 15.58 81.48
CA GLN A 1019 -8.53 14.63 80.60
C GLN A 1019 -10.06 14.70 80.80
N ASP A 1020 -10.54 14.87 82.03
CA ASP A 1020 -11.98 15.00 82.32
C ASP A 1020 -12.56 16.38 81.99
N CYS A 1021 -11.77 17.46 82.13
CA CYS A 1021 -12.11 18.76 81.54
C CYS A 1021 -12.19 18.69 80.01
N LEU A 1022 -11.28 17.98 79.34
CA LEU A 1022 -11.34 17.76 77.89
C LEU A 1022 -12.52 16.87 77.47
N ASN A 1023 -12.87 15.85 78.27
CA ASN A 1023 -14.08 15.04 78.05
C ASN A 1023 -15.36 15.89 78.21
N THR A 1024 -15.39 16.77 79.21
CA THR A 1024 -16.51 17.70 79.46
C THR A 1024 -16.66 18.72 78.32
N LEU A 1025 -15.58 19.38 77.94
CA LEU A 1025 -15.56 20.34 76.81
C LEU A 1025 -15.95 19.67 75.49
N ARG A 1026 -15.56 18.40 75.27
CA ARG A 1026 -15.97 17.60 74.11
C ARG A 1026 -17.47 17.31 74.11
N ASN A 1027 -18.06 17.03 75.27
CA ASN A 1027 -19.50 16.85 75.42
C ASN A 1027 -20.24 18.18 75.19
N GLU A 1028 -19.76 19.31 75.71
CA GLU A 1028 -20.32 20.64 75.44
C GLU A 1028 -20.25 21.00 73.95
N ILE A 1029 -19.15 20.70 73.27
CA ILE A 1029 -19.01 20.89 71.81
C ILE A 1029 -20.04 20.03 71.06
N CYS A 1030 -20.29 18.78 71.46
CA CYS A 1030 -21.34 17.95 70.86
C CYS A 1030 -22.76 18.49 71.15
N VAL A 1031 -23.02 19.00 72.35
CA VAL A 1031 -24.31 19.66 72.67
C VAL A 1031 -24.51 20.93 71.84
N LEU A 1032 -23.48 21.77 71.70
CA LEU A 1032 -23.51 22.95 70.84
C LEU A 1032 -23.67 22.60 69.36
N GLN A 1033 -23.02 21.54 68.88
CA GLN A 1033 -23.21 21.05 67.51
C GLN A 1033 -24.64 20.55 67.28
N ASN A 1034 -25.24 19.85 68.24
CA ASN A 1034 -26.64 19.43 68.15
C ASN A 1034 -27.59 20.65 68.15
N GLN A 1035 -27.39 21.61 69.06
CA GLN A 1035 -28.18 22.85 69.11
C GLN A 1035 -28.04 23.69 67.84
N ILE A 1036 -26.85 23.78 67.26
CA ILE A 1036 -26.63 24.41 65.94
C ILE A 1036 -27.32 23.60 64.83
N SER A 1037 -27.37 22.28 64.91
CA SER A 1037 -28.09 21.45 63.92
C SER A 1037 -29.60 21.68 63.98
N GLU A 1038 -30.17 21.69 65.19
CA GLU A 1038 -31.60 21.96 65.42
C GLU A 1038 -31.97 23.39 65.01
N ARG A 1039 -31.13 24.38 65.33
CA ARG A 1039 -31.35 25.80 65.01
C ARG A 1039 -31.10 26.17 63.54
N ASN A 1040 -30.64 25.22 62.72
CA ASN A 1040 -30.59 25.35 61.25
C ASN A 1040 -31.73 24.56 60.55
N TYR A 1041 -32.66 23.97 61.32
CA TYR A 1041 -33.88 23.31 60.84
C TYR A 1041 -35.17 24.06 61.21
N LEU A 1042 -35.04 25.29 61.72
CA LEU A 1042 -36.07 26.29 61.99
C LEU A 1042 -35.75 27.59 61.22
#